data_AF-A0A8T1MCZ6-F1
#
_entry.id   AF-A0A8T1MCZ6-F1
#
_cell.length_a   1.000
_cell.length_b   1.000
_cell.length_c   1.000
_cell.angle_alpha   90.00
_cell.angle_beta   90.00
_cell.angle_gamma   90.00
#
_symmetry.space_group_name_H-M   'P 1'
#
loop_
_entity.id
_entity.type
_entity.pdbx_description
1 polymer ?
#
loop_
_entity_poly.entity_id
_entity_poly.type
_entity_poly.pdbx_seq_one_letter_code
_entity_poly.pdbx_strand_id
1 'polypeptide(L)'
;MVDPAALEADAKNFADVAATYETSKQYEAAVFFYTEAAQALINAQTAGSTTPNIRDIAHRYIKRAEDLKAMSSTRDTDVGVEGRRPSVLQNSLSRAKFIFHDAITEDEKGNFDEAVELYGSAVELLLSLRAQSPNESTMKEIKKLANEALSRAEVLKDRGKSKPTTAQVTSGASTSRQTGGYSAEELKVLKATSTINGREYPPFLDFIDLRMRFAFPKPYTIIYPQSRDGEAVYNPCGMYVVRFHINGVPRKVVIDDYLPMARNGELLCSFSTNRSELWVSLLEKAYMKVMGGYDFPGSNSGIDLHALTGWIPERITIRSNNMSFNKDREFRRLLSRFHRGHCLCTVATGEMTEDVATRAGLVPSHAYAMLDIREVDDKRLLLLKNPWSHLRWKGNFSEQDSRNWTPQLQAKLNYDLSSAQAVDNGVFWIDYDSVCHYFDVFYVNWNPELFQHTTCVHDMWLAHDGPKKDSYSCANNPQYNLEVQATVAAPVWALLTRHITDKEDFADNKEFIALVVYKNIKTRKVYCPYEVEPFRDSVRANSPHCLVQFLQDPGTANYTFVVSQFEKNNTIRYTLRVYSTAPFVLSKITDPYKVEKQVTGQWKGANAGGCPNHPDTYDRNPCYQINLSNNELDNQLLVEMRGPKDYAIGCELIKVSATNPDAPNKMERKSSGTYRRGYVALEQAGLSGGIYNLVVSTYYPNQEGPYILNFKSLRPFTVNCIR
;
A
#
# COMPACT_ATOMS: atom_id res chain seq x y z
N MET A 1 4.76 -21.35 19.15
CA MET A 1 6.21 -21.59 19.29
C MET A 1 6.70 -22.14 17.97
N VAL A 2 7.74 -21.54 17.39
CA VAL A 2 8.27 -21.91 16.07
C VAL A 2 9.08 -23.21 16.22
N ASP A 3 8.94 -24.15 15.29
CA ASP A 3 9.69 -25.42 15.29
C ASP A 3 11.17 -25.18 14.89
N PRO A 4 12.15 -25.45 15.77
CA PRO A 4 13.57 -25.28 15.46
C PRO A 4 14.03 -26.09 14.24
N ALA A 5 13.47 -27.29 14.02
CA ALA A 5 13.86 -28.16 12.92
C ALA A 5 13.46 -27.59 11.55
N ALA A 6 12.31 -26.91 11.48
CA ALA A 6 11.86 -26.23 10.27
C ALA A 6 12.78 -25.04 9.92
N LEU A 7 13.19 -24.26 10.93
CA LEU A 7 14.11 -23.13 10.74
C LEU A 7 15.51 -23.58 10.31
N GLU A 8 15.97 -24.74 10.76
CA GLU A 8 17.22 -25.34 10.29
C GLU A 8 17.13 -25.83 8.83
N ALA A 9 15.98 -26.39 8.44
CA ALA A 9 15.73 -26.79 7.05
C ALA A 9 15.69 -25.56 6.12
N ASP A 10 15.04 -24.48 6.56
CA ASP A 10 15.00 -23.21 5.82
C ASP A 10 16.40 -22.61 5.68
N ALA A 11 17.20 -22.61 6.74
CA ALA A 11 18.58 -22.15 6.69
C ALA A 11 19.42 -22.92 5.66
N LYS A 12 19.24 -24.25 5.59
CA LYS A 12 19.94 -25.09 4.61
C LYS A 12 19.50 -24.79 3.18
N ASN A 13 18.19 -24.67 2.95
CA ASN A 13 17.64 -24.33 1.63
C ASN A 13 18.16 -22.96 1.15
N PHE A 14 18.15 -21.95 2.02
CA PHE A 14 18.68 -20.64 1.68
C PHE A 14 20.19 -20.68 1.38
N ALA A 15 20.98 -21.46 2.14
CA ALA A 15 22.40 -21.61 1.87
C ALA A 15 22.69 -22.32 0.53
N ASP A 16 21.91 -23.34 0.16
CA ASP A 16 22.05 -24.06 -1.12
C ASP A 16 21.67 -23.15 -2.31
N VAL A 17 20.62 -22.35 -2.14
CA VAL A 17 20.20 -21.34 -3.12
C VAL A 17 21.28 -20.24 -3.24
N ALA A 18 21.83 -19.78 -2.12
CA ALA A 18 22.91 -18.79 -2.11
C ALA A 18 24.16 -19.29 -2.86
N ALA A 19 24.56 -20.56 -2.65
CA ALA A 19 25.68 -21.17 -3.36
C ALA A 19 25.44 -21.29 -4.87
N THR A 20 24.19 -21.53 -5.29
CA THR A 20 23.79 -21.57 -6.70
C THR A 20 23.92 -20.20 -7.37
N TYR A 21 23.48 -19.14 -6.68
CA TYR A 21 23.65 -17.75 -7.15
C TYR A 21 25.11 -17.31 -7.15
N GLU A 22 25.89 -17.75 -6.15
CA GLU A 22 27.32 -17.47 -6.09
C GLU A 22 28.07 -18.12 -7.26
N THR A 23 27.75 -19.38 -7.60
CA THR A 23 28.29 -20.10 -8.76
C THR A 23 27.92 -19.42 -10.07
N SER A 24 26.71 -18.85 -10.13
CA SER A 24 26.19 -18.09 -11.28
C SER A 24 26.68 -16.64 -11.33
N LYS A 25 27.60 -16.24 -10.43
CA LYS A 25 28.16 -14.87 -10.30
C LYS A 25 27.10 -13.78 -10.05
N GLN A 26 25.92 -14.14 -9.54
CA GLN A 26 24.87 -13.21 -9.13
C GLN A 26 25.06 -12.85 -7.65
N TYR A 27 26.07 -12.02 -7.37
CA TYR A 27 26.53 -11.79 -6.00
C TYR A 27 25.50 -11.09 -5.10
N GLU A 28 24.67 -10.19 -5.64
CA GLU A 28 23.61 -9.53 -4.85
C GLU A 28 22.53 -10.51 -4.37
N ALA A 29 22.11 -11.43 -5.25
CA ALA A 29 21.18 -12.50 -4.90
C ALA A 29 21.81 -13.48 -3.89
N ALA A 30 23.09 -13.85 -4.09
CA ALA A 30 23.81 -14.71 -3.14
C ALA A 30 23.93 -14.07 -1.74
N VAL A 31 24.19 -12.75 -1.66
CA VAL A 31 24.25 -11.99 -0.40
C VAL A 31 22.92 -12.03 0.33
N PHE A 32 21.80 -11.85 -0.39
CA PHE A 32 20.46 -11.95 0.18
C PHE A 32 20.22 -13.32 0.83
N PHE A 33 20.43 -14.40 0.07
CA PHE A 33 20.15 -15.75 0.57
C PHE A 33 21.13 -16.22 1.67
N TYR A 34 22.39 -15.81 1.66
CA TYR A 34 23.29 -16.05 2.80
C TYR A 34 22.85 -15.30 4.07
N THR A 35 22.27 -14.10 3.93
CA THR A 35 21.75 -13.34 5.07
C THR A 35 20.50 -14.00 5.66
N GLU A 36 19.58 -14.47 4.81
CA GLU A 36 18.38 -15.21 5.24
C GLU A 36 18.75 -16.56 5.88
N ALA A 37 19.74 -17.27 5.34
CA ALA A 37 20.26 -18.50 5.93
C ALA A 37 20.81 -18.28 7.35
N ALA A 38 21.56 -17.19 7.56
CA ALA A 38 22.07 -16.83 8.88
C ALA A 38 20.95 -16.46 9.86
N GLN A 39 19.96 -15.69 9.41
CA GLN A 39 18.83 -15.26 10.24
C GLN A 39 17.96 -16.45 10.65
N ALA A 40 17.73 -17.41 9.75
CA ALA A 40 17.02 -18.65 10.05
C ALA A 40 17.73 -19.48 11.14
N LEU A 41 19.06 -19.58 11.12
CA LEU A 41 19.84 -20.26 12.16
C LEU A 41 19.80 -19.54 13.53
N ILE A 42 19.84 -18.19 13.53
CA ILE A 42 19.71 -17.39 14.75
C ILE A 42 18.32 -17.58 15.37
N ASN A 43 17.28 -17.65 14.52
CA ASN A 43 15.91 -17.91 14.95
C ASN A 43 15.75 -19.35 15.47
N ALA A 44 16.37 -20.34 14.82
CA ALA A 44 16.36 -21.75 15.25
C ALA A 44 16.99 -21.91 16.64
N GLN A 45 18.09 -21.21 16.88
CA GLN A 45 18.72 -21.17 18.21
C GLN A 45 17.79 -20.57 19.27
N THR A 46 17.15 -19.45 18.95
CA THR A 46 16.23 -18.76 19.86
C THR A 46 14.99 -19.62 20.16
N ALA A 47 14.60 -20.48 19.22
CA ALA A 47 13.51 -21.44 19.37
C ALA A 47 13.90 -22.72 20.14
N GLY A 48 15.16 -22.91 20.51
CA GLY A 48 15.63 -24.04 21.32
C GLY A 48 16.25 -25.19 20.53
N SER A 49 16.78 -24.95 19.32
CA SER A 49 17.56 -25.92 18.56
C SER A 49 18.72 -26.51 19.38
N THR A 50 18.92 -27.83 19.26
CA THR A 50 20.02 -28.59 19.87
C THR A 50 21.21 -28.80 18.92
N THR A 51 21.18 -28.20 17.72
CA THR A 51 22.22 -28.40 16.71
C THR A 51 23.55 -27.78 17.15
N PRO A 52 24.63 -28.59 17.23
CA PRO A 52 25.92 -28.10 17.69
C PRO A 52 26.50 -27.07 16.71
N ASN A 53 27.15 -26.04 17.27
CA ASN A 53 27.82 -24.97 16.51
C ASN A 53 26.91 -24.13 15.59
N ILE A 54 25.60 -24.06 15.88
CA ILE A 54 24.64 -23.29 15.07
C ILE A 54 25.02 -21.81 14.93
N ARG A 55 25.62 -21.20 15.97
CA ARG A 55 26.17 -19.83 15.92
C ARG A 55 27.34 -19.70 14.97
N ASP A 56 28.23 -20.68 14.93
CA ASP A 56 29.41 -20.64 14.06
C ASP A 56 29.01 -20.83 12.59
N ILE A 57 27.96 -21.62 12.33
CA ILE A 57 27.36 -21.74 10.99
C ILE A 57 26.73 -20.40 10.57
N ALA A 58 25.94 -19.77 11.44
CA ALA A 58 25.33 -18.48 11.15
C ALA A 58 26.38 -17.38 10.88
N HIS A 59 27.43 -17.30 11.72
CA HIS A 59 28.53 -16.35 11.50
C HIS A 59 29.28 -16.60 10.19
N ARG A 60 29.44 -17.85 9.75
CA ARG A 60 30.06 -18.16 8.45
C ARG A 60 29.22 -17.63 7.29
N TYR A 61 27.89 -17.73 7.35
CA TYR A 61 27.02 -17.18 6.31
C TYR A 61 27.01 -15.65 6.30
N ILE A 62 26.99 -15.00 7.48
CA ILE A 62 27.13 -13.54 7.59
C ILE A 62 28.45 -13.08 6.98
N LYS A 63 29.56 -13.72 7.36
CA LYS A 63 30.89 -13.38 6.83
C LYS A 63 30.96 -13.58 5.31
N ARG A 64 30.36 -14.67 4.79
CA ARG A 64 30.32 -14.91 3.33
C ARG A 64 29.52 -13.84 2.60
N ALA A 65 28.39 -13.41 3.16
CA ALA A 65 27.60 -12.31 2.61
C ALA A 65 28.39 -10.98 2.61
N GLU A 66 29.16 -10.69 3.66
CA GLU A 66 30.02 -9.50 3.73
C GLU A 66 31.15 -9.55 2.68
N ASP A 67 31.82 -10.70 2.55
CA ASP A 67 32.89 -10.91 1.56
C ASP A 67 32.37 -10.72 0.13
N LEU A 68 31.21 -11.30 -0.21
CA LEU A 68 30.58 -11.16 -1.52
C LEU A 68 30.13 -9.73 -1.81
N LYS A 69 29.67 -9.00 -0.79
CA LYS A 69 29.30 -7.60 -0.90
C LYS A 69 30.53 -6.71 -1.17
N ALA A 70 31.67 -7.00 -0.53
CA ALA A 70 32.93 -6.33 -0.82
C ALA A 70 33.43 -6.62 -2.25
N MET A 71 33.23 -7.84 -2.76
CA MET A 71 33.58 -8.23 -4.13
C MET A 71 32.69 -7.58 -5.21
N SER A 72 31.43 -7.26 -4.88
CA SER A 72 30.53 -6.51 -5.77
C SER A 72 30.89 -5.02 -5.85
N SER A 73 31.51 -4.46 -4.80
CA SER A 73 31.84 -3.04 -4.69
C SER A 73 33.16 -2.66 -5.37
N THR A 74 34.02 -3.63 -5.68
CA THR A 74 35.35 -3.40 -6.30
C THR A 74 35.33 -3.41 -7.83
N ARG A 75 34.18 -3.63 -8.48
CA ARG A 75 34.07 -3.66 -9.95
C ARG A 75 33.73 -2.32 -10.62
N ASP A 76 33.37 -1.29 -9.85
CA ASP A 76 33.00 0.04 -10.39
C ASP A 76 34.13 1.08 -10.35
N THR A 77 35.36 0.70 -9.99
CA THR A 77 36.50 1.62 -9.93
C THR A 77 37.65 1.12 -10.79
N ASP A 78 37.52 1.28 -12.11
CA ASP A 78 38.67 1.24 -13.01
C ASP A 78 38.56 2.33 -14.10
N VAL A 79 38.41 3.58 -13.64
CA VAL A 79 38.90 4.78 -14.35
C VAL A 79 39.42 5.74 -13.29
N GLY A 80 40.74 5.84 -13.19
CA GLY A 80 41.41 6.68 -12.20
C GLY A 80 41.19 8.17 -12.43
N VAL A 81 40.62 8.84 -11.42
CA VAL A 81 40.87 10.26 -11.12
C VAL A 81 40.84 10.40 -9.59
N GLU A 82 41.99 10.74 -9.00
CA GLU A 82 42.07 11.18 -7.61
C GLU A 82 41.18 12.41 -7.39
N GLY A 83 40.26 12.36 -6.43
CA GLY A 83 39.38 13.51 -6.15
C GLY A 83 38.62 13.42 -4.84
N ARG A 84 39.02 14.28 -3.89
CA ARG A 84 38.39 14.66 -2.62
C ARG A 84 36.86 14.43 -2.52
N ARG A 85 36.40 13.98 -1.34
CA ARG A 85 34.97 13.92 -0.96
C ARG A 85 34.27 15.26 -1.30
N PRO A 86 33.13 15.26 -2.03
CA PRO A 86 32.42 16.49 -2.38
C PRO A 86 31.92 17.22 -1.13
N SER A 87 32.08 18.54 -1.09
CA SER A 87 31.54 19.38 -0.02
C SER A 87 30.01 19.39 -0.04
N VAL A 88 29.36 19.70 1.09
CA VAL A 88 27.89 19.86 1.22
C VAL A 88 27.32 20.82 0.16
N LEU A 89 28.11 21.83 -0.23
CA LEU A 89 27.77 22.79 -1.28
C LEU A 89 27.67 22.11 -2.66
N GLN A 90 28.58 21.17 -2.94
CA GLN A 90 28.62 20.44 -4.21
C GLN A 90 27.45 19.45 -4.34
N ASN A 91 27.06 18.78 -3.24
CA ASN A 91 25.87 17.93 -3.22
C ASN A 91 24.57 18.72 -3.42
N SER A 92 24.48 19.90 -2.81
CA SER A 92 23.30 20.76 -2.93
C SER A 92 23.20 21.41 -4.32
N LEU A 93 24.34 21.76 -4.94
CA LEU A 93 24.40 22.22 -6.33
C LEU A 93 24.00 21.11 -7.31
N SER A 94 24.46 19.87 -7.10
CA SER A 94 24.03 18.72 -7.91
C SER A 94 22.53 18.47 -7.79
N ARG A 95 21.95 18.62 -6.59
CA ARG A 95 20.51 18.52 -6.38
C ARG A 95 19.73 19.62 -7.09
N ALA A 96 20.22 20.87 -7.07
CA ALA A 96 19.60 21.97 -7.80
C ALA A 96 19.65 21.75 -9.32
N LYS A 97 20.77 21.23 -9.85
CA LYS A 97 20.89 20.85 -11.26
C LYS A 97 19.95 19.70 -11.66
N PHE A 98 19.75 18.74 -10.77
CA PHE A 98 18.81 17.65 -10.99
C PHE A 98 17.36 18.17 -11.10
N ILE A 99 16.90 18.98 -10.15
CA ILE A 99 15.56 19.58 -10.19
C ILE A 99 15.37 20.45 -11.44
N PHE A 100 16.41 21.19 -11.84
CA PHE A 100 16.39 21.98 -13.07
C PHE A 100 16.25 21.11 -14.33
N HIS A 101 16.89 19.94 -14.38
CA HIS A 101 16.78 19.03 -15.52
C HIS A 101 15.43 18.31 -15.57
N ASP A 102 14.87 18.00 -14.40
CA ASP A 102 13.51 17.47 -14.26
C ASP A 102 12.48 18.50 -14.76
N ALA A 103 12.66 19.78 -14.42
CA ALA A 103 11.84 20.87 -14.94
C ALA A 103 11.88 20.98 -16.46
N ILE A 104 13.07 20.82 -17.08
CA ILE A 104 13.20 20.78 -18.55
C ILE A 104 12.45 19.59 -19.13
N THR A 105 12.55 18.43 -18.48
CA THR A 105 11.89 17.20 -18.95
C THR A 105 10.37 17.36 -18.93
N GLU A 106 9.81 17.96 -17.88
CA GLU A 106 8.37 18.24 -17.78
C GLU A 106 7.90 19.37 -18.73
N ASP A 107 8.75 20.37 -18.99
CA ASP A 107 8.50 21.40 -20.00
C ASP A 107 8.42 20.80 -21.42
N GLU A 108 9.36 19.91 -21.77
CA GLU A 108 9.39 19.20 -23.05
C GLU A 108 8.19 18.24 -23.23
N LYS A 109 7.69 17.66 -22.13
CA LYS A 109 6.47 16.84 -22.11
C LYS A 109 5.17 17.65 -22.22
N GLY A 110 5.24 18.98 -22.13
CA GLY A 110 4.07 19.87 -22.17
C GLY A 110 3.32 20.00 -20.82
N ASN A 111 3.92 19.51 -19.73
CA ASN A 111 3.37 19.61 -18.38
C ASN A 111 3.73 20.97 -17.74
N PHE A 112 3.19 22.05 -18.30
CA PHE A 112 3.63 23.41 -18.00
C PHE A 112 3.45 23.82 -16.52
N ASP A 113 2.41 23.36 -15.83
CA ASP A 113 2.18 23.68 -14.42
C ASP A 113 3.24 23.03 -13.50
N GLU A 114 3.61 21.77 -13.77
CA GLU A 114 4.63 21.03 -13.03
C GLU A 114 6.04 21.53 -13.35
N ALA A 115 6.30 21.85 -14.62
CA ALA A 115 7.54 22.51 -15.04
C ALA A 115 7.74 23.85 -14.31
N VAL A 116 6.69 24.66 -14.15
CA VAL A 116 6.75 25.94 -13.41
C VAL A 116 7.06 25.74 -11.92
N GLU A 117 6.45 24.74 -11.27
CA GLU A 117 6.75 24.42 -9.86
C GLU A 117 8.19 23.91 -9.67
N LEU A 118 8.68 23.06 -10.57
CA LEU A 118 10.03 22.52 -10.53
C LEU A 118 11.08 23.60 -10.84
N TYR A 119 10.84 24.48 -11.82
CA TYR A 119 11.70 25.65 -12.07
C TYR A 119 11.73 26.58 -10.86
N GLY A 120 10.59 26.83 -10.21
CA GLY A 120 10.53 27.62 -8.97
C GLY A 120 11.36 27.00 -7.83
N SER A 121 11.21 25.69 -7.63
CA SER A 121 11.97 24.94 -6.62
C SER A 121 13.48 24.94 -6.89
N ALA A 122 13.89 24.85 -8.17
CA ALA A 122 15.29 24.98 -8.56
C ALA A 122 15.84 26.39 -8.26
N VAL A 123 15.08 27.45 -8.55
CA VAL A 123 15.46 28.84 -8.27
C VAL A 123 15.64 29.08 -6.77
N GLU A 124 14.69 28.65 -5.94
CA GLU A 124 14.79 28.80 -4.48
C GLU A 124 16.05 28.13 -3.91
N LEU A 125 16.32 26.90 -4.35
CA LEU A 125 17.50 26.16 -3.91
C LEU A 125 18.80 26.85 -4.37
N LEU A 126 18.86 27.32 -5.63
CA LEU A 126 20.01 28.07 -6.17
C LEU A 126 20.24 29.40 -5.44
N LEU A 127 19.18 30.14 -5.10
CA LEU A 127 19.27 31.39 -4.34
C LEU A 127 19.76 31.15 -2.91
N SER A 128 19.33 30.07 -2.27
CA SER A 128 19.81 29.69 -0.93
C SER A 128 21.32 29.34 -0.92
N LEU A 129 21.81 28.71 -2.01
CA LEU A 129 23.23 28.36 -2.17
C LEU A 129 24.11 29.56 -2.48
N ARG A 130 23.56 30.58 -3.14
CA ARG A 130 24.25 31.86 -3.40
C ARG A 130 24.66 32.57 -2.12
N ALA A 131 23.85 32.47 -1.06
CA ALA A 131 24.14 33.10 0.24
C ALA A 131 25.29 32.42 1.02
N GLN A 132 25.67 31.20 0.62
CA GLN A 132 26.60 30.33 1.38
C GLN A 132 27.90 30.01 0.62
N SER A 133 28.07 30.54 -0.59
CA SER A 133 29.20 30.19 -1.48
C SER A 133 30.34 31.22 -1.40
N PRO A 134 31.56 30.85 -0.98
CA PRO A 134 32.72 31.75 -0.92
C PRO A 134 33.48 31.90 -2.26
N ASN A 135 33.11 31.16 -3.31
CA ASN A 135 33.90 31.02 -4.53
C ASN A 135 33.23 31.71 -5.75
N GLU A 136 33.94 32.61 -6.43
CA GLU A 136 33.37 33.51 -7.45
C GLU A 136 32.90 32.78 -8.74
N SER A 137 33.58 31.69 -9.11
CA SER A 137 33.20 30.85 -10.26
C SER A 137 31.87 30.12 -10.05
N THR A 138 31.68 29.52 -8.88
CA THR A 138 30.43 28.83 -8.50
C THR A 138 29.27 29.79 -8.38
N MET A 139 29.52 31.01 -7.89
CA MET A 139 28.51 32.08 -7.84
C MET A 139 28.04 32.52 -9.23
N LYS A 140 28.94 32.56 -10.23
CA LYS A 140 28.58 32.84 -11.63
C LYS A 140 27.70 31.73 -12.22
N GLU A 141 28.03 30.47 -11.95
CA GLU A 141 27.26 29.31 -12.42
C GLU A 141 25.86 29.25 -11.80
N ILE A 142 25.75 29.42 -10.47
CA ILE A 142 24.48 29.48 -9.75
C ILE A 142 23.59 30.60 -10.30
N LYS A 143 24.16 31.78 -10.53
CA LYS A 143 23.42 32.93 -11.07
C LYS A 143 22.92 32.69 -12.49
N LYS A 144 23.71 32.01 -13.33
CA LYS A 144 23.31 31.64 -14.68
C LYS A 144 22.10 30.69 -14.66
N LEU A 145 22.20 29.60 -13.91
CA LEU A 145 21.13 28.59 -13.80
C LEU A 145 19.84 29.15 -13.19
N ALA A 146 19.95 30.00 -12.15
CA ALA A 146 18.78 30.62 -11.53
C ALA A 146 18.04 31.56 -12.50
N ASN A 147 18.78 32.34 -13.29
CA ASN A 147 18.19 33.22 -14.29
C ASN A 147 17.54 32.43 -15.45
N GLU A 148 18.16 31.34 -15.89
CA GLU A 148 17.60 30.46 -16.92
C GLU A 148 16.28 29.81 -16.45
N ALA A 149 16.28 29.29 -15.22
CA ALA A 149 15.09 28.69 -14.61
C ALA A 149 13.95 29.70 -14.43
N LEU A 150 14.28 30.89 -13.92
CA LEU A 150 13.29 31.94 -13.68
C LEU A 150 12.70 32.46 -14.99
N SER A 151 13.54 32.75 -15.98
CA SER A 151 13.08 33.24 -17.29
C SER A 151 12.17 32.22 -17.98
N ARG A 152 12.45 30.92 -17.85
CA ARG A 152 11.61 29.89 -18.44
C ARG A 152 10.28 29.74 -17.70
N ALA A 153 10.29 29.77 -16.37
CA ALA A 153 9.07 29.73 -15.56
C ALA A 153 8.11 30.90 -15.86
N GLU A 154 8.64 32.11 -16.08
CA GLU A 154 7.83 33.28 -16.45
C GLU A 154 7.13 33.12 -17.81
N VAL A 155 7.84 32.59 -18.82
CA VAL A 155 7.28 32.33 -20.15
C VAL A 155 6.16 31.27 -20.12
N LEU A 156 6.30 30.24 -19.29
CA LEU A 156 5.30 29.17 -19.15
C LEU A 156 4.04 29.66 -18.43
N LYS A 157 4.18 30.56 -17.46
CA LYS A 157 3.08 31.12 -16.66
C LYS A 157 2.09 31.96 -17.48
N ASP A 158 2.56 32.61 -18.54
CA ASP A 158 1.71 33.42 -19.42
C ASP A 158 0.91 32.59 -20.44
N ARG A 159 1.31 31.34 -20.71
CA ARG A 159 0.57 30.42 -21.60
C ARG A 159 -0.66 29.78 -20.94
N GLY A 160 -0.76 29.80 -19.60
CA GLY A 160 -1.81 29.14 -18.82
C GLY A 160 -3.12 29.92 -18.60
N LYS A 161 -3.26 31.15 -19.12
CA LYS A 161 -4.46 31.99 -18.87
C LYS A 161 -5.41 32.05 -20.08
N SER A 162 -6.35 31.10 -20.17
CA SER A 162 -7.62 31.30 -20.89
C SER A 162 -8.82 30.99 -19.98
N LYS A 163 -9.81 31.89 -19.95
CA LYS A 163 -10.88 32.02 -18.94
C LYS A 163 -12.05 31.03 -19.13
N PRO A 164 -12.76 30.61 -18.05
CA PRO A 164 -14.05 29.93 -18.13
C PRO A 164 -15.24 30.91 -17.98
N THR A 165 -16.34 30.61 -18.67
CA THR A 165 -17.61 31.36 -18.60
C THR A 165 -18.60 30.64 -17.67
N THR A 166 -19.17 31.39 -16.72
CA THR A 166 -20.07 30.93 -15.65
C THR A 166 -21.52 30.84 -16.12
N ALA A 167 -22.25 29.80 -15.70
CA ALA A 167 -23.72 29.82 -15.67
C ALA A 167 -24.24 29.14 -14.39
N GLN A 168 -24.97 29.91 -13.59
CA GLN A 168 -25.71 29.49 -12.39
C GLN A 168 -27.06 28.87 -12.78
N VAL A 169 -27.49 27.78 -12.13
CA VAL A 169 -28.93 27.50 -11.90
C VAL A 169 -29.13 26.77 -10.57
N THR A 170 -30.25 27.13 -9.95
CA THR A 170 -30.80 27.00 -8.60
C THR A 170 -31.24 25.62 -8.11
N SER A 171 -31.37 25.56 -6.78
CA SER A 171 -31.82 24.47 -5.90
C SER A 171 -33.28 24.00 -6.05
N GLY A 172 -33.51 22.71 -5.79
CA GLY A 172 -34.81 22.07 -5.51
C GLY A 172 -34.61 20.69 -4.84
N ALA A 173 -35.44 20.35 -3.86
CA ALA A 173 -35.17 19.38 -2.79
C ALA A 173 -35.62 17.90 -3.01
N SER A 174 -35.01 17.02 -2.18
CA SER A 174 -35.44 15.71 -1.66
C SER A 174 -35.23 14.42 -2.49
N THR A 175 -34.24 13.58 -2.12
CA THR A 175 -34.33 12.29 -1.36
C THR A 175 -33.06 11.44 -1.53
N SER A 176 -32.67 10.71 -0.46
CA SER A 176 -31.48 9.85 -0.26
C SER A 176 -30.08 10.49 -0.35
N ARG A 177 -29.48 10.77 0.81
CA ARG A 177 -28.12 11.31 0.97
C ARG A 177 -27.07 10.21 0.80
N GLN A 178 -26.33 10.27 -0.30
CA GLN A 178 -25.00 9.65 -0.46
C GLN A 178 -23.99 10.59 -1.17
N THR A 179 -24.16 11.90 -1.04
CA THR A 179 -23.23 12.89 -1.63
C THR A 179 -22.82 13.93 -0.59
N GLY A 180 -21.82 13.59 0.23
CA GLY A 180 -20.82 14.59 0.57
C GLY A 180 -19.95 14.73 -0.68
N GLY A 181 -19.94 15.90 -1.31
CA GLY A 181 -19.07 16.12 -2.48
C GLY A 181 -17.60 15.89 -2.11
N TYR A 182 -16.81 15.42 -3.08
CA TYR A 182 -15.37 15.29 -2.92
C TYR A 182 -14.74 16.62 -2.47
N SER A 183 -13.74 16.55 -1.59
CA SER A 183 -12.93 17.72 -1.25
C SER A 183 -12.13 18.21 -2.46
N ALA A 184 -11.60 19.44 -2.40
CA ALA A 184 -10.76 19.98 -3.48
C ALA A 184 -9.49 19.11 -3.68
N GLU A 185 -8.93 18.59 -2.59
CA GLU A 185 -7.78 17.69 -2.58
C GLU A 185 -8.13 16.35 -3.21
N GLU A 186 -9.28 15.76 -2.86
CA GLU A 186 -9.76 14.52 -3.46
C GLU A 186 -9.99 14.68 -4.97
N LEU A 187 -10.59 15.79 -5.40
CA LEU A 187 -10.77 16.10 -6.82
C LEU A 187 -9.43 16.24 -7.55
N LYS A 188 -8.42 16.85 -6.91
CA LYS A 188 -7.06 16.94 -7.49
C LYS A 188 -6.47 15.55 -7.71
N VAL A 189 -6.59 14.66 -6.74
CA VAL A 189 -6.13 13.26 -6.85
C VAL A 189 -6.88 12.53 -7.96
N LEU A 190 -8.21 12.57 -7.95
CA LEU A 190 -9.05 11.88 -8.94
C LEU A 190 -8.81 12.39 -10.37
N LYS A 191 -8.63 13.71 -10.55
CA LYS A 191 -8.29 14.30 -11.85
C LYS A 191 -6.93 13.81 -12.32
N ALA A 192 -5.91 13.84 -11.47
CA ALA A 192 -4.58 13.35 -11.80
C ALA A 192 -4.61 11.86 -12.20
N THR A 193 -5.40 11.03 -11.53
CA THR A 193 -5.50 9.59 -11.81
C THR A 193 -6.60 9.21 -12.78
N SER A 194 -7.18 10.19 -13.48
CA SER A 194 -8.07 9.97 -14.62
C SER A 194 -7.32 9.71 -15.91
N THR A 195 -6.08 10.17 -16.02
CA THR A 195 -5.21 9.85 -17.14
C THR A 195 -4.50 8.52 -16.84
N ILE A 196 -4.86 7.47 -17.57
CA ILE A 196 -4.26 6.13 -17.47
C ILE A 196 -3.70 5.79 -18.84
N ASN A 197 -2.41 5.43 -18.92
CA ASN A 197 -1.74 5.12 -20.19
C ASN A 197 -1.89 6.25 -21.23
N GLY A 198 -1.78 7.50 -20.79
CA GLY A 198 -1.94 8.70 -21.63
C GLY A 198 -3.38 8.96 -22.12
N ARG A 199 -4.38 8.23 -21.62
CA ARG A 199 -5.79 8.37 -22.02
C ARG A 199 -6.65 8.80 -20.85
N GLU A 200 -7.56 9.73 -21.08
CA GLU A 200 -8.46 10.24 -20.05
C GLU A 200 -9.69 9.32 -19.88
N TYR A 201 -9.93 8.91 -18.63
CA TYR A 201 -11.08 8.13 -18.18
C TYR A 201 -11.75 8.86 -17.02
N PRO A 202 -12.65 9.82 -17.29
CA PRO A 202 -13.27 10.63 -16.25
C PRO A 202 -14.17 9.77 -15.33
N PRO A 203 -14.39 10.20 -14.08
CA PRO A 203 -15.37 9.56 -13.19
C PRO A 203 -16.76 9.50 -13.85
N PHE A 204 -17.44 8.37 -13.66
CA PHE A 204 -18.83 8.18 -14.09
C PHE A 204 -19.74 8.77 -13.00
N LEU A 205 -20.45 9.85 -13.34
CA LEU A 205 -21.30 10.58 -12.41
C LEU A 205 -22.75 10.17 -12.63
N ASP A 206 -23.26 9.29 -11.77
CA ASP A 206 -24.61 8.70 -11.91
C ASP A 206 -25.70 9.76 -12.16
N PHE A 207 -25.63 10.93 -11.51
CA PHE A 207 -26.63 12.00 -11.67
C PHE A 207 -26.58 12.72 -13.03
N ILE A 208 -25.44 12.71 -13.74
CA ILE A 208 -25.26 13.35 -15.06
C ILE A 208 -25.33 12.30 -16.15
N ASP A 209 -24.49 11.26 -16.06
CA ASP A 209 -24.28 10.29 -17.12
C ASP A 209 -25.52 9.43 -17.36
N LEU A 210 -26.29 9.08 -16.32
CA LEU A 210 -27.55 8.34 -16.49
C LEU A 210 -28.69 9.22 -17.04
N ARG A 211 -28.56 10.56 -17.00
CA ARG A 211 -29.56 11.51 -17.54
C ARG A 211 -29.27 11.93 -18.99
N MET A 212 -28.06 11.68 -19.48
CA MET A 212 -27.74 11.83 -20.90
C MET A 212 -28.50 10.77 -21.74
N ARG A 213 -28.55 10.92 -23.08
CA ARG A 213 -29.40 10.17 -24.04
C ARG A 213 -29.28 8.62 -24.07
N PHE A 214 -28.68 8.01 -23.04
CA PHE A 214 -28.40 6.57 -22.90
C PHE A 214 -28.99 5.99 -21.58
N ALA A 215 -30.21 6.35 -21.21
CA ALA A 215 -30.84 5.96 -19.93
C ALA A 215 -31.62 4.63 -20.01
N PHE A 216 -31.38 3.68 -19.07
CA PHE A 216 -32.23 3.28 -17.91
C PHE A 216 -31.59 2.07 -17.15
N PRO A 217 -31.67 1.96 -15.81
CA PRO A 217 -30.69 1.20 -15.00
C PRO A 217 -31.20 -0.09 -14.33
N LYS A 218 -30.36 -1.13 -14.33
CA LYS A 218 -30.21 -2.18 -13.29
C LYS A 218 -28.72 -2.47 -13.07
N PRO A 219 -28.30 -2.96 -11.88
CA PRO A 219 -26.90 -2.90 -11.44
C PRO A 219 -25.91 -3.91 -12.05
N TYR A 220 -26.36 -4.87 -12.88
CA TYR A 220 -25.48 -5.96 -13.35
C TYR A 220 -24.82 -5.71 -14.71
N THR A 221 -25.42 -4.87 -15.53
CA THR A 221 -24.91 -4.53 -16.86
C THR A 221 -24.14 -3.22 -16.76
N ILE A 222 -22.85 -3.29 -17.08
CA ILE A 222 -21.93 -2.16 -17.04
C ILE A 222 -21.63 -1.58 -18.43
N ILE A 223 -22.27 -2.13 -19.46
CA ILE A 223 -22.14 -1.72 -20.87
C ILE A 223 -23.38 -0.92 -21.27
N TYR A 224 -23.16 0.21 -21.95
CA TYR A 224 -24.18 1.13 -22.45
C TYR A 224 -24.04 1.30 -23.96
N PRO A 225 -25.15 1.52 -24.71
CA PRO A 225 -26.50 1.78 -24.22
C PRO A 225 -27.20 0.55 -23.61
N GLN A 226 -28.22 0.83 -22.80
CA GLN A 226 -29.05 -0.19 -22.13
C GLN A 226 -30.51 -0.07 -22.54
N SER A 227 -31.22 -1.19 -22.49
CA SER A 227 -32.67 -1.26 -22.59
C SER A 227 -33.34 -0.72 -21.33
N ARG A 228 -34.68 -0.62 -21.33
CA ARG A 228 -35.45 -0.24 -20.14
C ARG A 228 -35.25 -1.20 -18.96
N ASP A 229 -34.94 -2.47 -19.25
CA ASP A 229 -34.72 -3.50 -18.24
C ASP A 229 -33.28 -3.52 -17.71
N GLY A 230 -32.43 -2.63 -18.21
CA GLY A 230 -31.01 -2.52 -17.85
C GLY A 230 -30.09 -3.35 -18.74
N GLU A 231 -30.60 -4.25 -19.59
CA GLU A 231 -29.77 -5.10 -20.44
C GLU A 231 -29.02 -4.29 -21.51
N ALA A 232 -27.75 -4.63 -21.76
CA ALA A 232 -26.95 -3.99 -22.81
C ALA A 232 -27.58 -4.24 -24.18
N VAL A 233 -27.69 -3.20 -25.01
CA VAL A 233 -28.29 -3.30 -26.34
C VAL A 233 -27.30 -2.92 -27.43
N TYR A 234 -27.47 -3.54 -28.59
CA TYR A 234 -26.70 -3.20 -29.79
C TYR A 234 -26.90 -1.72 -30.14
N ASN A 235 -25.80 -1.02 -30.37
CA ASN A 235 -25.81 0.35 -30.88
C ASN A 235 -25.46 0.35 -32.38
N PRO A 236 -26.39 0.74 -33.27
CA PRO A 236 -26.12 0.83 -34.71
C PRO A 236 -24.99 1.79 -35.09
N CYS A 237 -24.66 2.75 -34.22
CA CYS A 237 -23.54 3.68 -34.43
C CYS A 237 -22.18 3.09 -34.00
N GLY A 238 -22.15 1.85 -33.50
CA GLY A 238 -20.93 1.14 -33.11
C GLY A 238 -20.21 1.70 -31.87
N MET A 239 -20.81 2.65 -31.14
CA MET A 239 -20.19 3.28 -29.96
C MET A 239 -20.79 2.75 -28.66
N TYR A 240 -19.93 2.32 -27.73
CA TYR A 240 -20.31 1.79 -26.44
C TYR A 240 -19.57 2.51 -25.31
N VAL A 241 -20.19 2.52 -24.14
CA VAL A 241 -19.58 3.00 -22.90
C VAL A 241 -19.58 1.86 -21.89
N VAL A 242 -18.43 1.60 -21.28
CA VAL A 242 -18.31 0.62 -20.21
C VAL A 242 -17.95 1.34 -18.91
N ARG A 243 -18.65 1.01 -17.83
CA ARG A 243 -18.46 1.55 -16.48
C ARG A 243 -17.60 0.58 -15.66
N PHE A 244 -16.31 0.89 -15.51
CA PHE A 244 -15.42 0.11 -14.63
C PHE A 244 -15.13 0.84 -13.32
N HIS A 245 -14.92 0.11 -12.25
CA HIS A 245 -14.45 0.63 -10.97
C HIS A 245 -12.92 0.66 -10.93
N ILE A 246 -12.32 1.80 -11.25
CA ILE A 246 -10.86 1.94 -11.39
C ILE A 246 -10.39 3.11 -10.52
N ASN A 247 -9.29 2.90 -9.78
CA ASN A 247 -8.73 3.90 -8.86
C ASN A 247 -9.75 4.34 -7.79
N GLY A 248 -10.58 3.39 -7.34
CA GLY A 248 -11.56 3.55 -6.26
C GLY A 248 -12.86 4.29 -6.61
N VAL A 249 -13.06 4.63 -7.89
CA VAL A 249 -14.29 5.26 -8.41
C VAL A 249 -14.75 4.59 -9.70
N PRO A 250 -16.06 4.61 -9.99
CA PRO A 250 -16.57 4.29 -11.32
C PRO A 250 -15.99 5.26 -12.37
N ARG A 251 -15.51 4.73 -13.49
CA ARG A 251 -14.93 5.48 -14.61
C ARG A 251 -15.59 5.10 -15.93
N LYS A 252 -15.66 6.08 -16.83
CA LYS A 252 -16.26 5.95 -18.15
C LYS A 252 -15.23 5.52 -19.18
N VAL A 253 -15.44 4.37 -19.81
CA VAL A 253 -14.58 3.86 -20.89
C VAL A 253 -15.37 3.81 -22.18
N VAL A 254 -15.08 4.74 -23.10
CA VAL A 254 -15.72 4.78 -24.42
C VAL A 254 -14.95 3.88 -25.38
N ILE A 255 -15.64 2.99 -26.10
CA ILE A 255 -15.07 2.14 -27.14
C ILE A 255 -15.96 2.11 -28.38
N ASP A 256 -15.38 1.83 -29.53
CA ASP A 256 -16.09 1.39 -30.72
C ASP A 256 -16.22 -0.16 -30.75
N ASP A 257 -16.87 -0.73 -31.76
CA ASP A 257 -17.08 -2.17 -31.96
C ASP A 257 -16.11 -2.85 -32.95
N TYR A 258 -15.02 -2.18 -33.35
CA TYR A 258 -13.98 -2.85 -34.14
C TYR A 258 -13.18 -3.82 -33.27
N LEU A 259 -13.28 -5.12 -33.54
CA LEU A 259 -12.61 -6.17 -32.76
C LEU A 259 -11.45 -6.80 -33.53
N PRO A 260 -10.37 -7.22 -32.85
CA PRO A 260 -9.27 -7.95 -33.48
C PRO A 260 -9.75 -9.29 -34.06
N MET A 261 -9.50 -9.52 -35.35
CA MET A 261 -9.83 -10.75 -36.04
C MET A 261 -8.60 -11.38 -36.70
N ALA A 262 -8.54 -12.70 -36.68
CA ALA A 262 -7.60 -13.49 -37.44
C ALA A 262 -7.96 -13.49 -38.94
N ARG A 263 -7.01 -13.89 -39.79
CA ARG A 263 -7.22 -13.96 -41.25
C ARG A 263 -8.33 -14.94 -41.66
N ASN A 264 -8.60 -15.94 -40.82
CA ASN A 264 -9.67 -16.91 -41.01
C ASN A 264 -11.05 -16.39 -40.56
N GLY A 265 -11.15 -15.14 -40.10
CA GLY A 265 -12.40 -14.52 -39.65
C GLY A 265 -12.78 -14.83 -38.19
N GLU A 266 -11.92 -15.50 -37.43
CA GLU A 266 -12.15 -15.74 -36.00
C GLU A 266 -11.73 -14.55 -35.15
N LEU A 267 -12.46 -14.31 -34.06
CA LEU A 267 -12.09 -13.30 -33.08
C LEU A 267 -10.83 -13.75 -32.32
N LEU A 268 -9.86 -12.85 -32.19
CA LEU A 268 -8.65 -13.06 -31.39
C LEU A 268 -8.83 -12.67 -29.92
N CYS A 269 -9.98 -12.10 -29.60
CA CYS A 269 -10.40 -11.65 -28.28
C CYS A 269 -11.39 -12.66 -27.67
N SER A 270 -11.72 -12.54 -26.39
CA SER A 270 -12.76 -13.35 -25.74
C SER A 270 -14.10 -13.20 -26.47
N PHE A 271 -14.81 -14.31 -26.72
CA PHE A 271 -16.08 -14.32 -27.43
C PHE A 271 -17.06 -15.35 -26.86
N SER A 272 -18.36 -15.12 -27.07
CA SER A 272 -19.43 -16.06 -26.69
C SER A 272 -19.56 -17.17 -27.73
N THR A 273 -19.91 -18.38 -27.28
CA THR A 273 -20.32 -19.47 -28.19
C THR A 273 -21.60 -19.11 -28.94
N ASN A 274 -22.43 -18.25 -28.37
CA ASN A 274 -23.52 -17.61 -29.08
C ASN A 274 -22.99 -16.44 -29.91
N ARG A 275 -22.91 -16.62 -31.24
CA ARG A 275 -22.39 -15.62 -32.19
C ARG A 275 -23.21 -14.33 -32.25
N SER A 276 -24.41 -14.29 -31.65
CA SER A 276 -25.22 -13.08 -31.53
C SER A 276 -24.86 -12.20 -30.33
N GLU A 277 -23.96 -12.67 -29.45
CA GLU A 277 -23.53 -11.94 -28.26
C GLU A 277 -22.17 -11.26 -28.47
N LEU A 278 -22.15 -9.92 -28.42
CA LEU A 278 -20.92 -9.12 -28.54
C LEU A 278 -20.38 -8.63 -27.19
N TRP A 279 -21.17 -8.75 -26.12
CA TRP A 279 -20.89 -8.10 -24.85
C TRP A 279 -19.56 -8.55 -24.22
N VAL A 280 -19.18 -9.82 -24.38
CA VAL A 280 -17.91 -10.38 -23.86
C VAL A 280 -16.72 -9.69 -24.51
N SER A 281 -16.75 -9.59 -25.84
CA SER A 281 -15.66 -9.00 -26.63
C SER A 281 -15.56 -7.49 -26.39
N LEU A 282 -16.70 -6.80 -26.26
CA LEU A 282 -16.74 -5.37 -25.92
C LEU A 282 -16.18 -5.12 -24.51
N LEU A 283 -16.53 -5.97 -23.54
CA LEU A 283 -16.06 -5.87 -22.17
C LEU A 283 -14.54 -6.02 -22.09
N GLU A 284 -14.01 -7.07 -22.73
CA GLU A 284 -12.55 -7.30 -22.79
C GLU A 284 -11.85 -6.16 -23.51
N LYS A 285 -12.37 -5.69 -24.66
CA LYS A 285 -11.80 -4.55 -25.38
C LYS A 285 -11.73 -3.29 -24.50
N ALA A 286 -12.81 -2.97 -23.79
CA ALA A 286 -12.80 -1.83 -22.88
C ALA A 286 -11.75 -2.00 -21.79
N TYR A 287 -11.64 -3.21 -21.22
CA TYR A 287 -10.69 -3.49 -20.15
C TYR A 287 -9.24 -3.37 -20.66
N MET A 288 -8.93 -4.01 -21.79
CA MET A 288 -7.62 -3.92 -22.44
C MET A 288 -7.28 -2.48 -22.87
N LYS A 289 -8.29 -1.67 -23.24
CA LYS A 289 -8.09 -0.24 -23.54
C LYS A 289 -7.55 0.51 -22.32
N VAL A 290 -8.08 0.22 -21.12
CA VAL A 290 -7.60 0.81 -19.85
C VAL A 290 -6.21 0.27 -19.50
N MET A 291 -5.98 -1.03 -19.68
CA MET A 291 -4.71 -1.69 -19.36
C MET A 291 -3.56 -1.44 -20.35
N GLY A 292 -3.77 -0.60 -21.37
CA GLY A 292 -2.73 -0.19 -22.31
C GLY A 292 -2.58 -1.06 -23.56
N GLY A 293 -3.51 -1.99 -23.79
CA GLY A 293 -3.59 -2.82 -25.00
C GLY A 293 -3.76 -4.32 -24.69
N TYR A 294 -3.89 -5.12 -25.76
CA TYR A 294 -4.00 -6.59 -25.67
C TYR A 294 -2.67 -7.29 -25.34
N ASP A 295 -1.55 -6.58 -25.45
CA ASP A 295 -0.23 -7.02 -24.97
C ASP A 295 -0.15 -6.86 -23.44
N PHE A 296 -1.08 -7.48 -22.74
CA PHE A 296 -1.25 -7.38 -21.29
C PHE A 296 -0.66 -8.65 -20.64
N PRO A 297 0.27 -8.52 -19.67
CA PRO A 297 1.00 -9.67 -19.12
C PRO A 297 0.13 -10.62 -18.27
N GLY A 298 -1.11 -10.24 -17.97
CA GLY A 298 -2.03 -11.00 -17.13
C GLY A 298 -2.37 -10.26 -15.83
N SER A 299 -3.37 -10.77 -15.13
CA SER A 299 -3.89 -10.18 -13.90
C SER A 299 -4.37 -11.26 -12.92
N ASN A 300 -4.72 -10.80 -11.73
CA ASN A 300 -5.45 -11.58 -10.75
C ASN A 300 -6.95 -11.35 -10.93
N SER A 301 -7.72 -12.44 -11.02
CA SER A 301 -9.18 -12.40 -11.15
C SER A 301 -9.89 -11.58 -10.06
N GLY A 302 -9.35 -11.51 -8.84
CA GLY A 302 -9.90 -10.67 -7.78
C GLY A 302 -9.81 -9.16 -8.09
N ILE A 303 -8.73 -8.73 -8.75
CA ILE A 303 -8.54 -7.36 -9.23
C ILE A 303 -9.49 -7.10 -10.40
N ASP A 304 -9.56 -8.04 -11.34
CA ASP A 304 -10.42 -7.91 -12.52
C ASP A 304 -11.90 -7.83 -12.12
N LEU A 305 -12.35 -8.73 -11.25
CA LEU A 305 -13.72 -8.71 -10.72
C LEU A 305 -14.00 -7.43 -9.93
N HIS A 306 -13.03 -6.89 -9.19
CA HIS A 306 -13.19 -5.60 -8.52
C HIS A 306 -13.37 -4.47 -9.54
N ALA A 307 -12.60 -4.46 -10.63
CA ALA A 307 -12.76 -3.50 -11.71
C ALA A 307 -14.11 -3.61 -12.42
N LEU A 308 -14.62 -4.83 -12.60
CA LEU A 308 -15.91 -5.07 -13.26
C LEU A 308 -17.10 -4.69 -12.37
N THR A 309 -17.03 -4.95 -11.06
CA THR A 309 -18.20 -4.92 -10.17
C THR A 309 -18.14 -3.86 -9.07
N GLY A 310 -16.96 -3.36 -8.73
CA GLY A 310 -16.71 -2.58 -7.52
C GLY A 310 -16.79 -3.39 -6.22
N TRP A 311 -16.94 -4.72 -6.30
CA TRP A 311 -17.07 -5.59 -5.12
C TRP A 311 -15.74 -5.76 -4.40
N ILE A 312 -15.80 -5.95 -3.08
CA ILE A 312 -14.64 -5.88 -2.19
C ILE A 312 -13.74 -7.11 -2.40
N PRO A 313 -12.51 -6.96 -2.93
CA PRO A 313 -11.64 -8.09 -3.22
C PRO A 313 -10.96 -8.60 -1.94
N GLU A 314 -11.03 -9.90 -1.71
CA GLU A 314 -10.33 -10.63 -0.67
C GLU A 314 -9.51 -11.76 -1.28
N ARG A 315 -8.27 -11.91 -0.81
CA ARG A 315 -7.36 -12.99 -1.20
C ARG A 315 -7.18 -13.96 -0.04
N ILE A 316 -7.63 -15.20 -0.21
CA ILE A 316 -7.50 -16.25 0.80
C ILE A 316 -6.45 -17.26 0.34
N THR A 317 -5.26 -17.25 0.96
CA THR A 317 -4.19 -18.21 0.64
C THR A 317 -4.50 -19.57 1.28
N ILE A 318 -4.54 -20.62 0.45
CA ILE A 318 -4.94 -21.99 0.82
C ILE A 318 -3.72 -22.90 1.07
N ARG A 319 -2.50 -22.47 0.69
CA ARG A 319 -1.26 -23.26 0.80
C ARG A 319 -1.13 -23.98 2.14
N SER A 320 -0.74 -25.25 2.10
CA SER A 320 -0.75 -26.15 3.25
C SER A 320 0.16 -25.72 4.41
N ASN A 321 1.15 -24.86 4.16
CA ASN A 321 2.05 -24.28 5.17
C ASN A 321 1.48 -23.02 5.85
N ASN A 322 0.33 -22.51 5.42
CA ASN A 322 -0.27 -21.32 6.01
C ASN A 322 -1.04 -21.67 7.30
N MET A 323 -0.39 -21.51 8.45
CA MET A 323 -0.98 -21.76 9.78
C MET A 323 -2.25 -20.94 10.08
N SER A 324 -2.50 -19.85 9.34
CA SER A 324 -3.69 -19.00 9.54
C SER A 324 -4.93 -19.47 8.76
N PHE A 325 -4.75 -20.38 7.79
CA PHE A 325 -5.84 -20.89 6.97
C PHE A 325 -6.58 -22.01 7.68
N ASN A 326 -7.89 -21.81 7.89
CA ASN A 326 -8.77 -22.80 8.48
C ASN A 326 -9.75 -23.30 7.42
N LYS A 327 -9.47 -24.49 6.87
CA LYS A 327 -10.26 -25.14 5.82
C LYS A 327 -11.77 -25.12 6.10
N ASP A 328 -12.16 -25.56 7.29
CA ASP A 328 -13.58 -25.71 7.66
C ASP A 328 -14.28 -24.36 7.80
N ARG A 329 -13.62 -23.38 8.42
CA ARG A 329 -14.16 -22.03 8.58
C ARG A 329 -14.40 -21.39 7.22
N GLU A 330 -13.42 -21.45 6.32
CA GLU A 330 -13.53 -20.79 5.01
C GLU A 330 -14.57 -21.46 4.13
N PHE A 331 -14.64 -22.80 4.13
CA PHE A 331 -15.68 -23.53 3.40
C PHE A 331 -17.09 -23.12 3.86
N ARG A 332 -17.35 -23.14 5.17
CA ARG A 332 -18.67 -22.74 5.71
C ARG A 332 -18.97 -21.28 5.44
N ARG A 333 -17.96 -20.41 5.51
CA ARG A 333 -18.10 -18.98 5.23
C ARG A 333 -18.55 -18.76 3.78
N LEU A 334 -17.88 -19.39 2.82
CA LEU A 334 -18.25 -19.32 1.39
C LEU A 334 -19.62 -19.95 1.15
N LEU A 335 -19.88 -21.15 1.64
CA LEU A 335 -21.15 -21.87 1.46
C LEU A 335 -22.35 -21.04 1.96
N SER A 336 -22.22 -20.40 3.13
CA SER A 336 -23.29 -19.60 3.72
C SER A 336 -23.62 -18.30 2.96
N ARG A 337 -22.74 -17.86 2.05
CA ARG A 337 -22.82 -16.56 1.38
C ARG A 337 -22.98 -16.67 -0.13
N PHE A 338 -22.39 -17.67 -0.76
CA PHE A 338 -22.39 -17.85 -2.21
C PHE A 338 -23.81 -17.94 -2.78
N HIS A 339 -24.63 -18.85 -2.24
CA HIS A 339 -26.03 -19.05 -2.65
C HIS A 339 -26.96 -17.86 -2.38
N ARG A 340 -26.51 -16.89 -1.57
CA ARG A 340 -27.23 -15.63 -1.31
C ARG A 340 -26.84 -14.51 -2.29
N GLY A 341 -25.96 -14.78 -3.25
CA GLY A 341 -25.43 -13.78 -4.17
C GLY A 341 -24.54 -12.73 -3.48
N HIS A 342 -23.97 -13.06 -2.32
CA HIS A 342 -23.17 -12.13 -1.53
C HIS A 342 -21.68 -12.11 -1.92
N CYS A 343 -21.22 -13.07 -2.72
CA CYS A 343 -19.85 -13.10 -3.22
C CYS A 343 -19.75 -13.74 -4.60
N LEU A 344 -18.74 -13.30 -5.34
CA LEU A 344 -18.21 -13.97 -6.52
C LEU A 344 -16.89 -14.62 -6.14
N CYS A 345 -16.60 -15.80 -6.66
CA CYS A 345 -15.43 -16.56 -6.26
C CYS A 345 -14.75 -17.22 -7.46
N THR A 346 -13.44 -17.12 -7.47
CA THR A 346 -12.56 -17.90 -8.35
C THR A 346 -11.48 -18.56 -7.50
N VAL A 347 -10.93 -19.65 -8.01
CA VAL A 347 -9.85 -20.39 -7.36
C VAL A 347 -8.71 -20.55 -8.35
N ALA A 348 -7.47 -20.31 -7.93
CA ALA A 348 -6.32 -20.33 -8.81
C ALA A 348 -5.26 -21.34 -8.35
N THR A 349 -4.71 -22.04 -9.33
CA THR A 349 -3.58 -22.95 -9.15
C THR A 349 -2.29 -22.16 -9.02
N GLY A 350 -1.32 -22.74 -8.30
CA GLY A 350 0.06 -22.25 -8.29
C GLY A 350 0.89 -22.81 -9.44
N GLU A 351 2.20 -22.64 -9.32
CA GLU A 351 3.14 -23.38 -10.16
C GLU A 351 3.01 -24.88 -9.89
N MET A 352 3.03 -25.67 -10.95
CA MET A 352 3.08 -27.14 -10.88
C MET A 352 3.84 -27.67 -12.07
N THR A 353 4.44 -28.86 -11.93
CA THR A 353 5.11 -29.52 -13.04
C THR A 353 4.08 -29.98 -14.08
N GLU A 354 4.50 -30.06 -15.34
CA GLU A 354 3.66 -30.53 -16.45
C GLU A 354 3.08 -31.93 -16.18
N ASP A 355 3.85 -32.80 -15.55
CA ASP A 355 3.42 -34.13 -15.12
C ASP A 355 2.26 -34.09 -14.11
N VAL A 356 2.35 -33.20 -13.12
CA VAL A 356 1.30 -33.04 -12.11
C VAL A 356 0.05 -32.44 -12.76
N ALA A 357 0.22 -31.37 -13.56
CA ALA A 357 -0.84 -30.73 -14.32
C ALA A 357 -1.61 -31.73 -15.19
N THR A 358 -0.88 -32.54 -15.97
CA THR A 358 -1.45 -33.52 -16.90
C THR A 358 -2.21 -34.63 -16.18
N ARG A 359 -1.66 -35.15 -15.07
CA ARG A 359 -2.30 -36.18 -14.26
C ARG A 359 -3.54 -35.66 -13.53
N ALA A 360 -3.46 -34.46 -12.97
CA ALA A 360 -4.57 -33.82 -12.27
C ALA A 360 -5.65 -33.32 -13.24
N GLY A 361 -5.31 -33.00 -14.49
CA GLY A 361 -6.19 -32.31 -15.42
C GLY A 361 -6.38 -30.83 -15.04
N LEU A 362 -5.35 -30.22 -14.47
CA LEU A 362 -5.34 -28.81 -14.07
C LEU A 362 -4.25 -28.06 -14.83
N VAL A 363 -4.46 -26.77 -15.03
CA VAL A 363 -3.51 -25.87 -15.71
C VAL A 363 -2.69 -25.15 -14.64
N PRO A 364 -1.34 -25.10 -14.75
CA PRO A 364 -0.50 -24.32 -13.85
C PRO A 364 -0.82 -22.82 -13.90
N SER A 365 -0.73 -22.12 -12.76
CA SER A 365 -0.88 -20.65 -12.67
C SER A 365 -2.14 -20.09 -13.34
N HIS A 366 -3.27 -20.80 -13.19
CA HIS A 366 -4.51 -20.53 -13.91
C HIS A 366 -5.71 -20.40 -12.98
N ALA A 367 -6.67 -19.54 -13.35
CA ALA A 367 -7.86 -19.27 -12.56
C ALA A 367 -9.10 -20.02 -13.09
N TYR A 368 -9.85 -20.61 -12.16
CA TYR A 368 -11.09 -21.33 -12.41
C TYR A 368 -12.26 -20.62 -11.72
N ALA A 369 -13.38 -20.47 -12.43
CA ALA A 369 -14.58 -19.87 -11.85
C ALA A 369 -15.33 -20.88 -10.98
N MET A 370 -15.74 -20.48 -9.78
CA MET A 370 -16.59 -21.31 -8.93
C MET A 370 -18.05 -21.09 -9.31
N LEU A 371 -18.69 -22.11 -9.87
CA LEU A 371 -20.09 -22.08 -10.30
C LEU A 371 -21.06 -22.53 -9.19
N ASP A 372 -20.64 -23.45 -8.32
CA ASP A 372 -21.43 -23.94 -7.20
C ASP A 372 -20.52 -24.42 -6.05
N ILE A 373 -21.05 -24.43 -4.84
CA ILE A 373 -20.46 -24.99 -3.61
C ILE A 373 -21.54 -25.73 -2.84
N ARG A 374 -21.27 -26.99 -2.47
CA ARG A 374 -22.24 -27.89 -1.83
C ARG A 374 -21.65 -28.71 -0.71
N GLU A 375 -22.47 -28.94 0.32
CA GLU A 375 -22.22 -29.92 1.37
C GLU A 375 -23.36 -30.95 1.35
N VAL A 376 -23.07 -32.18 0.91
CA VAL A 376 -24.06 -33.23 0.70
C VAL A 376 -23.47 -34.59 1.08
N ASP A 377 -24.18 -35.37 1.88
CA ASP A 377 -23.75 -36.71 2.31
C ASP A 377 -22.32 -36.72 2.87
N ASP A 378 -22.06 -35.75 3.76
CA ASP A 378 -20.78 -35.45 4.42
C ASP A 378 -19.62 -35.13 3.43
N LYS A 379 -19.94 -34.84 2.17
CA LYS A 379 -18.98 -34.44 1.14
C LYS A 379 -19.08 -32.95 0.89
N ARG A 380 -17.91 -32.32 0.79
CA ARG A 380 -17.73 -30.90 0.50
C ARG A 380 -17.21 -30.76 -0.92
N LEU A 381 -18.05 -30.25 -1.81
CA LEU A 381 -17.81 -30.26 -3.26
C LEU A 381 -17.90 -28.84 -3.82
N LEU A 382 -17.03 -28.53 -4.78
CA LEU A 382 -17.07 -27.30 -5.57
C LEU A 382 -17.28 -27.69 -7.04
N LEU A 383 -18.14 -26.93 -7.72
CA LEU A 383 -18.29 -27.00 -9.17
C LEU A 383 -17.44 -25.88 -9.77
N LEU A 384 -16.40 -26.25 -10.50
CA LEU A 384 -15.46 -25.31 -11.10
C LEU A 384 -15.60 -25.31 -12.63
N LYS A 385 -15.26 -24.18 -13.24
CA LYS A 385 -15.18 -24.02 -14.69
C LYS A 385 -13.82 -23.52 -15.12
N ASN A 386 -13.19 -24.25 -16.03
CA ASN A 386 -12.06 -23.75 -16.82
C ASN A 386 -12.57 -22.76 -17.88
N PRO A 387 -12.11 -21.50 -17.89
CA PRO A 387 -12.50 -20.51 -18.91
C PRO A 387 -12.22 -20.95 -20.35
N TRP A 388 -11.23 -21.80 -20.58
CA TRP A 388 -10.92 -22.34 -21.91
C TRP A 388 -11.97 -23.32 -22.44
N SER A 389 -12.95 -23.70 -21.61
CA SER A 389 -14.06 -24.60 -21.97
C SER A 389 -13.60 -26.00 -22.40
N HIS A 390 -12.40 -26.41 -21.98
CA HIS A 390 -11.86 -27.77 -22.10
C HIS A 390 -10.85 -28.01 -20.95
N LEU A 391 -10.30 -29.22 -20.84
CA LEU A 391 -9.36 -29.64 -19.78
C LEU A 391 -9.98 -29.60 -18.38
N ARG A 392 -10.49 -30.76 -17.97
CA ARG A 392 -11.13 -30.98 -16.66
C ARG A 392 -10.25 -31.75 -15.70
N TRP A 393 -10.55 -31.54 -14.43
CA TRP A 393 -10.06 -32.35 -13.30
C TRP A 393 -10.26 -33.84 -13.55
N LYS A 394 -9.22 -34.64 -13.26
CA LYS A 394 -9.19 -36.10 -13.49
C LYS A 394 -9.21 -36.95 -12.22
N GLY A 395 -9.27 -36.33 -11.05
CA GLY A 395 -9.30 -37.05 -9.76
C GLY A 395 -10.71 -37.36 -9.26
N ASN A 396 -10.87 -37.36 -7.95
CA ASN A 396 -12.16 -37.68 -7.30
C ASN A 396 -13.27 -36.73 -7.77
N PHE A 397 -14.44 -37.28 -8.06
CA PHE A 397 -15.61 -36.58 -8.60
C PHE A 397 -15.42 -36.00 -10.02
N SER A 398 -14.37 -36.42 -10.75
CA SER A 398 -14.29 -36.21 -12.21
C SER A 398 -15.39 -36.98 -12.95
N GLU A 399 -15.60 -36.68 -14.23
CA GLU A 399 -16.54 -37.41 -15.08
C GLU A 399 -16.15 -38.88 -15.32
N GLN A 400 -14.90 -39.24 -15.04
CA GLN A 400 -14.38 -40.61 -15.20
C GLN A 400 -14.42 -41.40 -13.88
N ASP A 401 -14.76 -40.76 -12.77
CA ASP A 401 -14.76 -41.37 -11.44
C ASP A 401 -16.01 -42.23 -11.21
N SER A 402 -15.89 -43.53 -11.47
CA SER A 402 -16.96 -44.50 -11.19
C SER A 402 -17.10 -44.89 -9.72
N ARG A 403 -16.16 -44.50 -8.85
CA ARG A 403 -16.11 -44.96 -7.45
C ARG A 403 -16.85 -44.02 -6.51
N ASN A 404 -16.65 -42.71 -6.64
CA ASN A 404 -17.26 -41.74 -5.72
C ASN A 404 -18.64 -41.25 -6.18
N TRP A 405 -18.93 -41.34 -7.48
CA TRP A 405 -20.26 -41.01 -8.00
C TRP A 405 -21.28 -42.10 -7.72
N THR A 406 -22.31 -41.77 -6.93
CA THR A 406 -23.50 -42.63 -6.74
C THR A 406 -24.71 -42.02 -7.45
N PRO A 407 -25.69 -42.81 -7.89
CA PRO A 407 -26.93 -42.28 -8.49
C PRO A 407 -27.65 -41.28 -7.58
N GLN A 408 -27.61 -41.51 -6.26
CA GLN A 408 -28.21 -40.62 -5.27
C GLN A 408 -27.49 -39.28 -5.20
N LEU A 409 -26.15 -39.28 -5.25
CA LEU A 409 -25.37 -38.05 -5.22
C LEU A 409 -25.53 -37.25 -6.53
N GLN A 410 -25.54 -37.94 -7.68
CA GLN A 410 -25.83 -37.33 -8.98
C GLN A 410 -27.19 -36.63 -9.00
N ALA A 411 -28.23 -37.29 -8.49
CA ALA A 411 -29.57 -36.71 -8.37
C ALA A 411 -29.60 -35.47 -7.46
N LYS A 412 -28.92 -35.50 -6.31
CA LYS A 412 -28.87 -34.36 -5.36
C LYS A 412 -28.12 -33.15 -5.92
N LEU A 413 -27.10 -33.37 -6.74
CA LEU A 413 -26.32 -32.31 -7.38
C LEU A 413 -26.88 -31.89 -8.74
N ASN A 414 -27.96 -32.52 -9.21
CA ASN A 414 -28.49 -32.35 -10.56
C ASN A 414 -27.38 -32.51 -11.62
N TYR A 415 -26.55 -33.54 -11.46
CA TYR A 415 -25.39 -33.80 -12.30
C TYR A 415 -25.62 -35.01 -13.20
N ASP A 416 -25.53 -34.80 -14.51
CA ASP A 416 -25.61 -35.85 -15.53
C ASP A 416 -24.19 -36.27 -15.96
N LEU A 417 -23.76 -37.43 -15.46
CA LEU A 417 -22.44 -38.00 -15.76
C LEU A 417 -22.28 -38.36 -17.23
N SER A 418 -23.34 -38.85 -17.88
CA SER A 418 -23.29 -39.26 -19.29
C SER A 418 -23.13 -38.05 -20.21
N SER A 419 -23.85 -36.96 -19.93
CA SER A 419 -23.64 -35.70 -20.66
C SER A 419 -22.23 -35.16 -20.45
N ALA A 420 -21.69 -35.22 -19.23
CA ALA A 420 -20.34 -34.74 -18.95
C ALA A 420 -19.27 -35.57 -19.69
N GLN A 421 -19.43 -36.88 -19.81
CA GLN A 421 -18.53 -37.74 -20.58
C GLN A 421 -18.58 -37.48 -22.09
N ALA A 422 -19.74 -37.06 -22.61
CA ALA A 422 -19.93 -36.82 -24.05
C ALA A 422 -19.31 -35.51 -24.53
N VAL A 423 -19.35 -34.45 -23.72
CA VAL A 423 -18.87 -33.11 -24.10
C VAL A 423 -17.98 -32.53 -23.01
N ASP A 424 -16.73 -32.22 -23.37
CA ASP A 424 -15.86 -31.40 -22.52
C ASP A 424 -16.21 -29.92 -22.73
N ASN A 425 -16.76 -29.31 -21.68
CA ASN A 425 -17.07 -27.88 -21.61
C ASN A 425 -16.25 -27.18 -20.52
N GLY A 426 -15.21 -27.85 -19.98
CA GLY A 426 -14.36 -27.35 -18.92
C GLY A 426 -15.02 -27.28 -17.53
N VAL A 427 -16.26 -27.76 -17.35
CA VAL A 427 -16.97 -27.75 -16.07
C VAL A 427 -16.80 -29.10 -15.37
N PHE A 428 -16.42 -29.09 -14.09
CA PHE A 428 -16.21 -30.31 -13.30
C PHE A 428 -16.47 -30.10 -11.81
N TRP A 429 -16.89 -31.16 -11.13
CA TRP A 429 -16.92 -31.22 -9.67
C TRP A 429 -15.55 -31.64 -9.14
N ILE A 430 -15.19 -31.14 -7.97
CA ILE A 430 -13.98 -31.49 -7.24
C ILE A 430 -14.25 -31.44 -5.73
N ASP A 431 -13.63 -32.34 -4.96
CA ASP A 431 -13.73 -32.29 -3.51
C ASP A 431 -12.87 -31.17 -2.91
N TYR A 432 -13.34 -30.61 -1.80
CA TYR A 432 -12.70 -29.45 -1.18
C TYR A 432 -11.28 -29.75 -0.65
N ASP A 433 -10.99 -31.01 -0.30
CA ASP A 433 -9.65 -31.38 0.14
C ASP A 433 -8.66 -31.40 -1.03
N SER A 434 -9.07 -31.89 -2.21
CA SER A 434 -8.33 -31.76 -3.46
C SER A 434 -8.15 -30.29 -3.85
N VAL A 435 -9.18 -29.43 -3.69
CA VAL A 435 -9.02 -27.99 -3.91
C VAL A 435 -7.92 -27.42 -3.00
N CYS A 436 -7.92 -27.79 -1.71
CA CYS A 436 -6.90 -27.34 -0.78
C CYS A 436 -5.51 -27.93 -1.00
N HIS A 437 -5.38 -28.95 -1.84
CA HIS A 437 -4.11 -29.58 -2.17
C HIS A 437 -3.49 -29.01 -3.45
N TYR A 438 -4.30 -28.81 -4.50
CA TYR A 438 -3.81 -28.41 -5.82
C TYR A 438 -3.89 -26.90 -6.10
N PHE A 439 -4.67 -26.15 -5.31
CA PHE A 439 -4.88 -24.72 -5.52
C PHE A 439 -4.22 -23.89 -4.41
N ASP A 440 -3.74 -22.72 -4.80
CA ASP A 440 -2.97 -21.84 -3.92
C ASP A 440 -3.83 -20.79 -3.22
N VAL A 441 -4.92 -20.37 -3.87
CA VAL A 441 -5.64 -19.16 -3.48
C VAL A 441 -7.09 -19.15 -3.96
N PHE A 442 -7.99 -18.66 -3.09
CA PHE A 442 -9.30 -18.16 -3.50
C PHE A 442 -9.23 -16.65 -3.67
N TYR A 443 -9.79 -16.15 -4.77
CA TYR A 443 -10.10 -14.76 -4.96
C TYR A 443 -11.60 -14.57 -4.82
N VAL A 444 -12.01 -13.84 -3.79
CA VAL A 444 -13.40 -13.62 -3.43
C VAL A 444 -13.69 -12.14 -3.53
N ASN A 445 -14.72 -11.78 -4.30
CA ASN A 445 -15.21 -10.41 -4.33
C ASN A 445 -16.55 -10.38 -3.58
N TRP A 446 -16.64 -9.58 -2.53
CA TRP A 446 -17.82 -9.49 -1.66
C TRP A 446 -18.72 -8.33 -2.05
N ASN A 447 -20.03 -8.57 -2.09
CA ASN A 447 -21.01 -7.52 -2.33
C ASN A 447 -20.89 -6.43 -1.24
N PRO A 448 -20.58 -5.17 -1.58
CA PRO A 448 -20.47 -4.09 -0.60
C PRO A 448 -21.80 -3.77 0.10
N GLU A 449 -22.94 -4.15 -0.47
CA GLU A 449 -24.28 -4.00 0.14
C GLU A 449 -24.44 -4.82 1.43
N LEU A 450 -23.50 -5.71 1.75
CA LEU A 450 -23.41 -6.37 3.05
C LEU A 450 -23.21 -5.39 4.22
N PHE A 451 -22.82 -4.14 3.93
CA PHE A 451 -22.50 -3.12 4.92
C PHE A 451 -23.42 -1.91 4.78
N GLN A 452 -24.07 -1.50 5.87
CA GLN A 452 -24.96 -0.33 5.88
C GLN A 452 -24.19 1.00 5.86
N HIS A 453 -22.95 1.00 6.37
CA HIS A 453 -22.13 2.19 6.48
C HIS A 453 -20.86 2.04 5.65
N THR A 454 -20.63 3.00 4.77
CA THR A 454 -19.38 3.08 4.00
C THR A 454 -18.97 4.53 3.80
N THR A 455 -17.66 4.77 3.77
CA THR A 455 -17.09 6.04 3.34
C THR A 455 -15.77 5.76 2.61
N CYS A 456 -15.34 6.70 1.78
CA CYS A 456 -14.01 6.65 1.18
C CYS A 456 -13.34 8.01 1.23
N VAL A 457 -12.01 7.99 1.19
CA VAL A 457 -11.17 9.16 1.00
C VAL A 457 -10.20 8.90 -0.15
N HIS A 458 -10.03 9.87 -1.04
CA HIS A 458 -9.01 9.87 -2.08
C HIS A 458 -7.85 10.77 -1.67
N ASP A 459 -6.64 10.23 -1.60
CA ASP A 459 -5.51 10.98 -1.04
C ASP A 459 -4.20 10.61 -1.75
N MET A 460 -3.15 11.34 -1.38
CA MET A 460 -1.82 11.19 -1.96
C MET A 460 -0.75 11.30 -0.88
N TRP A 461 0.30 10.51 -1.03
CA TRP A 461 1.49 10.53 -0.21
C TRP A 461 2.70 10.87 -1.08
N LEU A 462 3.26 12.08 -0.90
CA LEU A 462 4.31 12.61 -1.78
C LEU A 462 5.64 11.90 -1.52
N ALA A 463 6.40 11.59 -2.57
CA ALA A 463 7.68 10.86 -2.49
C ALA A 463 8.69 11.44 -1.48
N HIS A 464 8.69 12.76 -1.27
CA HIS A 464 9.61 13.45 -0.36
C HIS A 464 9.18 13.46 1.12
N ASP A 465 7.94 13.05 1.44
CA ASP A 465 7.42 13.07 2.82
C ASP A 465 7.95 11.90 3.66
N GLY A 466 8.77 12.19 4.67
CA GLY A 466 9.25 11.17 5.61
C GLY A 466 10.39 10.29 5.08
N PRO A 467 10.80 9.26 5.85
CA PRO A 467 11.88 8.38 5.46
C PRO A 467 11.47 7.42 4.33
N LYS A 468 12.46 6.87 3.62
CA LYS A 468 12.22 5.79 2.64
C LYS A 468 11.66 4.51 3.27
N LYS A 469 12.04 4.22 4.52
CA LYS A 469 11.63 3.02 5.25
C LYS A 469 10.82 3.41 6.46
N ASP A 470 9.61 2.88 6.54
CA ASP A 470 8.68 3.09 7.65
C ASP A 470 9.28 2.68 9.00
N SER A 471 10.17 1.66 9.01
CA SER A 471 10.84 1.16 10.22
C SER A 471 11.59 2.24 11.02
N TYR A 472 11.99 3.33 10.36
CA TYR A 472 12.60 4.48 11.01
C TYR A 472 11.55 5.38 11.68
N SER A 473 10.51 5.78 10.96
CA SER A 473 9.42 6.61 11.45
C SER A 473 8.19 6.48 10.54
N CYS A 474 7.00 6.45 11.14
CA CYS A 474 5.72 6.53 10.43
C CYS A 474 5.02 7.88 10.65
N ALA A 475 5.68 8.85 11.28
CA ALA A 475 5.08 10.12 11.67
C ALA A 475 4.57 10.95 10.47
N ASN A 476 5.23 10.78 9.31
CA ASN A 476 4.90 11.46 8.06
C ASN A 476 3.99 10.65 7.14
N ASN A 477 3.69 9.40 7.50
CA ASN A 477 2.77 8.58 6.73
C ASN A 477 1.36 9.17 6.87
N PRO A 478 0.50 9.05 5.85
CA PRO A 478 -0.91 9.39 5.99
C PRO A 478 -1.56 8.52 7.07
N GLN A 479 -2.25 9.17 8.01
CA GLN A 479 -2.96 8.48 9.08
C GLN A 479 -4.40 8.96 9.18
N TYR A 480 -5.30 8.05 9.55
CA TYR A 480 -6.72 8.33 9.69
C TYR A 480 -7.23 7.78 11.02
N ASN A 481 -8.10 8.54 11.69
CA ASN A 481 -8.85 8.06 12.84
C ASN A 481 -10.19 7.51 12.36
N LEU A 482 -10.53 6.30 12.79
CA LEU A 482 -11.83 5.68 12.62
C LEU A 482 -12.46 5.49 13.99
N GLU A 483 -13.53 6.25 14.26
CA GLU A 483 -14.38 6.07 15.44
C GLU A 483 -15.57 5.20 15.06
N VAL A 484 -15.69 4.01 15.65
CA VAL A 484 -16.79 3.07 15.39
C VAL A 484 -17.70 3.02 16.60
N GLN A 485 -19.02 3.13 16.38
CA GLN A 485 -20.03 3.10 17.43
C GLN A 485 -20.95 1.90 17.21
N ALA A 486 -20.66 0.79 17.89
CA ALA A 486 -21.33 -0.48 17.67
C ALA A 486 -22.31 -0.82 18.82
N THR A 487 -23.55 -1.16 18.51
CA THR A 487 -24.53 -1.65 19.51
C THR A 487 -24.42 -3.15 19.74
N VAL A 488 -23.97 -3.88 18.72
CA VAL A 488 -23.68 -5.32 18.72
C VAL A 488 -22.31 -5.52 18.07
N ALA A 489 -21.74 -6.73 18.17
CA ALA A 489 -20.50 -7.03 17.49
C ALA A 489 -20.63 -6.78 15.97
N ALA A 490 -19.78 -5.90 15.42
CA ALA A 490 -19.93 -5.37 14.07
C ALA A 490 -18.65 -5.58 13.24
N PRO A 491 -18.70 -6.24 12.07
CA PRO A 491 -17.54 -6.29 11.18
C PRO A 491 -17.16 -4.90 10.67
N VAL A 492 -15.85 -4.65 10.61
CA VAL A 492 -15.23 -3.46 10.03
C VAL A 492 -14.18 -3.89 9.02
N TRP A 493 -14.35 -3.45 7.79
CA TRP A 493 -13.47 -3.78 6.66
C TRP A 493 -12.90 -2.49 6.09
N ALA A 494 -11.58 -2.43 5.90
CA ALA A 494 -10.89 -1.29 5.33
C ALA A 494 -10.10 -1.75 4.09
N LEU A 495 -10.47 -1.22 2.94
CA LEU A 495 -9.85 -1.49 1.64
C LEU A 495 -8.99 -0.29 1.24
N LEU A 496 -7.68 -0.47 1.25
CA LEU A 496 -6.73 0.45 0.66
C LEU A 496 -6.51 0.06 -0.81
N THR A 497 -6.73 0.99 -1.72
CA THR A 497 -6.56 0.81 -3.17
C THR A 497 -5.56 1.82 -3.70
N ARG A 498 -4.39 1.34 -4.13
CA ARG A 498 -3.42 2.14 -4.87
C ARG A 498 -4.00 2.51 -6.24
N HIS A 499 -3.80 3.76 -6.66
CA HIS A 499 -4.17 4.18 -8.00
C HIS A 499 -3.08 3.77 -8.97
N ILE A 500 -3.48 3.13 -10.06
CA ILE A 500 -2.59 2.77 -11.16
C ILE A 500 -2.91 3.67 -12.35
N THR A 501 -1.88 4.28 -12.92
CA THR A 501 -1.98 5.20 -14.07
C THR A 501 -1.12 4.78 -15.25
N ASP A 502 -0.30 3.73 -15.07
CA ASP A 502 0.69 3.32 -16.04
C ASP A 502 0.69 1.78 -16.22
N LYS A 503 0.87 1.30 -17.45
CA LYS A 503 0.94 -0.12 -17.81
C LYS A 503 2.18 -0.76 -17.22
N GLU A 504 3.30 -0.06 -17.16
CA GLU A 504 4.54 -0.56 -16.58
C GLU A 504 4.38 -0.89 -15.08
N ASP A 505 3.48 -0.20 -14.39
CA ASP A 505 3.16 -0.47 -12.99
C ASP A 505 2.41 -1.81 -12.79
N PHE A 506 1.67 -2.26 -13.81
CA PHE A 506 1.11 -3.61 -13.83
C PHE A 506 2.16 -4.68 -14.16
N ALA A 507 3.12 -4.37 -15.04
CA ALA A 507 4.14 -5.32 -15.50
C ALA A 507 5.27 -5.51 -14.48
N ASP A 508 5.84 -4.42 -13.97
CA ASP A 508 7.00 -4.36 -13.09
C ASP A 508 6.60 -3.75 -11.74
N ASN A 509 5.65 -4.41 -11.07
CA ASN A 509 5.01 -3.88 -9.87
C ASN A 509 5.98 -3.79 -8.67
N LYS A 510 6.66 -2.65 -8.58
CA LYS A 510 7.70 -2.35 -7.59
C LYS A 510 7.15 -1.74 -6.30
N GLU A 511 5.86 -1.41 -6.26
CA GLU A 511 5.25 -0.65 -5.18
C GLU A 511 4.43 -1.54 -4.25
N PHE A 512 4.94 -1.75 -3.04
CA PHE A 512 4.31 -2.58 -2.02
C PHE A 512 3.61 -1.72 -0.97
N ILE A 513 2.28 -1.72 -0.97
CA ILE A 513 1.48 -0.97 0.00
C ILE A 513 0.94 -1.87 1.10
N ALA A 514 0.66 -1.26 2.26
CA ALA A 514 0.02 -1.89 3.40
C ALA A 514 -0.87 -0.88 4.15
N LEU A 515 -1.86 -1.42 4.85
CA LEU A 515 -2.67 -0.70 5.82
C LEU A 515 -2.42 -1.32 7.20
N VAL A 516 -1.84 -0.53 8.10
CA VAL A 516 -1.61 -0.94 9.49
C VAL A 516 -2.66 -0.29 10.38
N VAL A 517 -3.28 -1.08 11.24
CA VAL A 517 -4.35 -0.63 12.14
C VAL A 517 -3.87 -0.75 13.58
N TYR A 518 -3.96 0.35 14.30
CA TYR A 518 -3.75 0.40 15.74
C TYR A 518 -5.08 0.65 16.44
N LYS A 519 -5.22 0.16 17.68
CA LYS A 519 -6.43 0.32 18.49
C LYS A 519 -6.06 1.08 19.77
N ASN A 520 -6.83 2.12 20.10
CA ASN A 520 -6.71 2.86 21.37
C ASN A 520 -5.29 3.36 21.68
N ILE A 521 -4.59 3.93 20.70
CA ILE A 521 -3.30 4.58 20.96
C ILE A 521 -3.48 5.79 21.88
N LYS A 522 -2.51 6.02 22.77
CA LYS A 522 -2.54 7.14 23.74
C LYS A 522 -2.04 8.44 23.15
N THR A 523 -1.23 8.36 22.10
CA THR A 523 -0.75 9.50 21.32
C THR A 523 -1.80 9.90 20.29
N ARG A 524 -1.69 11.11 19.75
CA ARG A 524 -2.58 11.59 18.68
C ARG A 524 -2.47 10.73 17.42
N LYS A 525 -1.25 10.33 17.09
CA LYS A 525 -0.91 9.55 15.91
C LYS A 525 0.24 8.60 16.22
N VAL A 526 0.54 7.70 15.29
CA VAL A 526 1.65 6.75 15.39
C VAL A 526 2.91 7.41 14.83
N TYR A 527 3.83 7.80 15.70
CA TYR A 527 5.12 8.37 15.28
C TYR A 527 6.15 7.27 14.96
N CYS A 528 6.14 6.26 15.80
CA CYS A 528 7.16 5.25 15.95
C CYS A 528 6.52 3.89 15.65
N PRO A 529 6.85 3.23 14.52
CA PRO A 529 6.26 1.93 14.20
C PRO A 529 6.56 0.93 15.31
N TYR A 530 5.59 0.06 15.59
CA TYR A 530 5.67 -1.08 16.52
C TYR A 530 6.04 -0.74 17.98
N GLU A 531 6.05 0.55 18.36
CA GLU A 531 6.12 0.93 19.78
C GLU A 531 4.87 0.45 20.52
N VAL A 532 3.73 0.51 19.83
CA VAL A 532 2.53 -0.23 20.18
C VAL A 532 2.41 -1.38 19.18
N GLU A 533 2.05 -2.57 19.65
CA GLU A 533 1.77 -3.69 18.75
C GLU A 533 0.57 -3.34 17.86
N PRO A 534 0.68 -3.47 16.52
CA PRO A 534 -0.46 -3.25 15.63
C PRO A 534 -1.62 -4.18 16.00
N PHE A 535 -2.83 -3.62 16.03
CA PHE A 535 -4.03 -4.43 16.20
C PHE A 535 -4.28 -5.32 14.98
N ARG A 536 -4.05 -4.79 13.77
CA ARG A 536 -3.98 -5.54 12.52
C ARG A 536 -2.88 -4.97 11.65
N ASP A 537 -2.21 -5.84 10.91
CA ASP A 537 -1.18 -5.46 9.95
C ASP A 537 -1.40 -6.27 8.68
N SER A 538 -1.70 -5.58 7.58
CA SER A 538 -1.79 -6.25 6.29
C SER A 538 -0.41 -6.64 5.78
N VAL A 539 -0.31 -7.74 5.04
CA VAL A 539 0.91 -8.07 4.31
C VAL A 539 1.22 -6.93 3.33
N ARG A 540 2.47 -6.46 3.31
CA ARG A 540 2.97 -5.53 2.29
C ARG A 540 2.93 -6.29 0.97
N ALA A 541 1.94 -5.99 0.14
CA ALA A 541 1.72 -6.68 -1.12
C ALA A 541 1.90 -5.70 -2.27
N ASN A 542 2.42 -6.20 -3.38
CA ASN A 542 2.45 -5.46 -4.64
C ASN A 542 1.04 -5.38 -5.26
N SER A 543 0.06 -6.16 -4.79
CA SER A 543 -1.35 -6.00 -5.18
C SER A 543 -1.83 -4.54 -4.99
N PRO A 544 -2.56 -3.95 -5.96
CA PRO A 544 -3.14 -2.62 -5.81
C PRO A 544 -4.17 -2.55 -4.69
N HIS A 545 -4.74 -3.68 -4.30
CA HIS A 545 -5.74 -3.76 -3.25
C HIS A 545 -5.20 -4.46 -2.02
N CYS A 546 -5.40 -3.82 -0.88
CA CYS A 546 -5.03 -4.31 0.44
C CYS A 546 -6.26 -4.21 1.36
N LEU A 547 -6.75 -5.36 1.81
CA LEU A 547 -7.95 -5.46 2.65
C LEU A 547 -7.56 -5.84 4.08
N VAL A 548 -8.03 -5.05 5.05
CA VAL A 548 -7.94 -5.36 6.48
C VAL A 548 -9.35 -5.59 7.02
N GLN A 549 -9.53 -6.66 7.79
CA GLN A 549 -10.81 -7.05 8.38
C GLN A 549 -10.66 -7.29 9.88
N PHE A 550 -11.62 -6.81 10.66
CA PHE A 550 -11.73 -7.11 12.08
C PHE A 550 -13.17 -6.98 12.57
N LEU A 551 -13.42 -7.48 13.79
CA LEU A 551 -14.70 -7.35 14.48
C LEU A 551 -14.55 -6.30 15.59
N GLN A 552 -15.48 -5.35 15.63
CA GLN A 552 -15.62 -4.41 16.74
C GLN A 552 -16.64 -4.97 17.73
N ASP A 553 -16.27 -5.02 19.01
CA ASP A 553 -17.16 -5.38 20.10
C ASP A 553 -18.18 -4.26 20.38
N PRO A 554 -19.31 -4.54 21.05
CA PRO A 554 -20.25 -3.50 21.45
C PRO A 554 -19.58 -2.36 22.24
N GLY A 555 -19.95 -1.12 21.90
CA GLY A 555 -19.38 0.11 22.45
C GLY A 555 -18.69 0.97 21.39
N THR A 556 -18.06 2.04 21.87
CA THR A 556 -17.30 2.98 21.04
C THR A 556 -15.82 2.64 21.12
N ALA A 557 -15.15 2.54 19.96
CA ALA A 557 -13.70 2.37 19.89
C ALA A 557 -13.08 3.25 18.80
N ASN A 558 -11.84 3.67 19.04
CA ASN A 558 -11.03 4.42 18.09
C ASN A 558 -9.91 3.55 17.53
N TYR A 559 -9.77 3.62 16.22
CA TYR A 559 -8.73 2.95 15.46
C TYR A 559 -7.91 3.98 14.68
N THR A 560 -6.60 3.79 14.65
CA THR A 560 -5.70 4.59 13.82
C THR A 560 -5.23 3.75 12.66
N PHE A 561 -5.57 4.19 11.45
CA PHE A 561 -5.14 3.59 10.20
C PHE A 561 -3.89 4.31 9.71
N VAL A 562 -2.83 3.57 9.44
CA VAL A 562 -1.56 4.09 8.91
C VAL A 562 -1.36 3.48 7.53
N VAL A 563 -1.31 4.33 6.51
CA VAL A 563 -0.90 3.92 5.16
C VAL A 563 0.61 3.70 5.18
N SER A 564 1.06 2.52 4.78
CA SER A 564 2.44 2.06 4.89
C SER A 564 2.94 1.55 3.54
N GLN A 565 4.26 1.57 3.35
CA GLN A 565 4.93 1.07 2.14
C GLN A 565 6.26 0.40 2.52
N PHE A 566 6.69 -0.60 1.73
CA PHE A 566 7.96 -1.30 2.01
C PHE A 566 9.18 -0.38 1.80
N GLU A 567 9.26 0.26 0.64
CA GLU A 567 10.25 1.29 0.33
C GLU A 567 9.62 2.42 -0.46
N LYS A 568 9.60 3.61 0.13
CA LYS A 568 9.03 4.79 -0.50
C LYS A 568 10.02 5.45 -1.44
N ASN A 569 9.80 5.23 -2.73
CA ASN A 569 10.56 5.88 -3.80
C ASN A 569 9.71 6.86 -4.62
N ASN A 570 8.39 6.62 -4.74
CA ASN A 570 7.48 7.40 -5.58
C ASN A 570 6.31 7.98 -4.79
N THR A 571 5.66 8.98 -5.40
CA THR A 571 4.40 9.54 -4.90
C THR A 571 3.29 8.52 -5.11
N ILE A 572 2.60 8.13 -4.03
CA ILE A 572 1.48 7.20 -4.11
C ILE A 572 0.17 7.99 -4.09
N ARG A 573 -0.73 7.69 -5.02
CA ARG A 573 -2.13 8.11 -4.98
C ARG A 573 -2.98 6.90 -4.63
N TYR A 574 -3.97 7.07 -3.76
CA TYR A 574 -4.76 5.94 -3.27
C TYR A 574 -6.19 6.34 -2.89
N THR A 575 -7.02 5.32 -2.74
CA THR A 575 -8.35 5.39 -2.13
C THR A 575 -8.35 4.52 -0.88
N LEU A 576 -8.74 5.08 0.25
CA LEU A 576 -9.04 4.32 1.46
C LEU A 576 -10.55 4.26 1.63
N ARG A 577 -11.13 3.06 1.56
CA ARG A 577 -12.58 2.86 1.72
C ARG A 577 -12.86 1.96 2.93
N VAL A 578 -13.76 2.40 3.79
CA VAL A 578 -14.15 1.67 5.00
C VAL A 578 -15.60 1.21 4.87
N TYR A 579 -15.88 0.01 5.35
CA TYR A 579 -17.20 -0.61 5.40
C TYR A 579 -17.46 -1.12 6.80
N SER A 580 -18.67 -0.92 7.31
CA SER A 580 -19.11 -1.54 8.56
C SER A 580 -20.61 -1.71 8.60
N THR A 581 -21.05 -2.65 9.44
CA THR A 581 -22.46 -2.80 9.81
C THR A 581 -22.87 -1.85 10.94
N ALA A 582 -21.90 -1.24 11.62
CA ALA A 582 -22.12 -0.21 12.62
C ALA A 582 -21.79 1.18 12.05
N PRO A 583 -22.42 2.26 12.54
CA PRO A 583 -22.06 3.62 12.17
C PRO A 583 -20.64 3.94 12.64
N PHE A 584 -19.94 4.74 11.83
CA PHE A 584 -18.59 5.19 12.13
C PHE A 584 -18.30 6.56 11.51
N VAL A 585 -17.23 7.20 11.99
CA VAL A 585 -16.67 8.43 11.43
C VAL A 585 -15.20 8.19 11.08
N LEU A 586 -14.84 8.42 9.81
CA LEU A 586 -13.45 8.40 9.35
C LEU A 586 -12.97 9.85 9.19
N SER A 587 -11.79 10.16 9.72
CA SER A 587 -11.19 11.50 9.63
C SER A 587 -9.69 11.41 9.41
N LYS A 588 -9.14 12.27 8.56
CA LYS A 588 -7.68 12.38 8.36
C LYS A 588 -7.05 13.01 9.61
N ILE A 589 -5.98 12.40 10.11
CA ILE A 589 -5.22 12.94 11.23
C ILE A 589 -4.24 13.97 10.67
N THR A 590 -4.42 15.23 11.07
CA THR A 590 -3.57 16.35 10.67
C THR A 590 -2.75 16.86 11.86
N ASP A 591 -1.54 17.35 11.60
CA ASP A 591 -0.73 17.99 12.64
C ASP A 591 -1.33 19.36 13.00
N PRO A 592 -1.73 19.59 14.26
CA PRO A 592 -2.40 20.83 14.64
C PRO A 592 -1.42 21.92 15.09
N TYR A 593 -0.12 21.59 15.17
CA TYR A 593 0.92 22.49 15.66
C TYR A 593 1.08 23.68 14.73
N LYS A 594 1.07 24.88 15.32
CA LYS A 594 1.16 26.16 14.61
C LYS A 594 2.54 26.79 14.72
N VAL A 595 3.32 26.36 15.71
CA VAL A 595 4.65 26.88 16.01
C VAL A 595 5.63 25.72 15.97
N GLU A 596 6.70 25.88 15.20
CA GLU A 596 7.77 24.91 15.04
C GLU A 596 9.13 25.60 15.24
N LYS A 597 10.04 24.94 15.96
CA LYS A 597 11.42 25.38 16.11
C LYS A 597 12.34 24.17 16.00
N GLN A 598 13.22 24.19 15.02
CA GLN A 598 14.26 23.19 14.85
C GLN A 598 15.57 23.66 15.50
N VAL A 599 16.25 22.73 16.18
CA VAL A 599 17.57 22.96 16.79
C VAL A 599 18.47 21.78 16.45
N THR A 600 19.73 22.05 16.11
CA THR A 600 20.75 21.02 15.91
C THR A 600 21.68 21.01 17.11
N GLY A 601 22.02 19.82 17.59
CA GLY A 601 22.98 19.62 18.67
C GLY A 601 23.90 18.44 18.39
N GLN A 602 24.77 18.12 19.34
CA GLN A 602 25.66 16.97 19.26
C GLN A 602 25.96 16.40 20.65
N TRP A 603 26.10 15.09 20.75
CA TRP A 603 26.79 14.43 21.85
C TRP A 603 28.28 14.39 21.52
N LYS A 604 29.12 14.94 22.40
CA LYS A 604 30.57 15.07 22.22
C LYS A 604 31.29 15.18 23.57
N GLY A 605 32.30 14.35 23.79
CA GLY A 605 33.12 14.33 24.99
C GLY A 605 32.28 14.19 26.26
N ALA A 606 32.45 15.12 27.20
CA ALA A 606 31.83 15.03 28.52
C ALA A 606 30.30 15.08 28.51
N ASN A 607 29.66 15.61 27.47
CA ASN A 607 28.20 15.66 27.37
C ASN A 607 27.59 14.41 26.70
N ALA A 608 28.38 13.43 26.27
CA ALA A 608 27.87 12.12 25.83
C ALA A 608 27.59 11.21 27.04
N GLY A 609 26.60 11.58 27.85
CA GLY A 609 26.38 11.04 29.20
C GLY A 609 25.69 9.68 29.27
N GLY A 610 25.05 9.22 28.18
CA GLY A 610 24.29 7.96 28.17
C GLY A 610 22.90 8.09 28.81
N CYS A 611 22.16 7.00 28.92
CA CYS A 611 20.78 7.01 29.44
C CYS A 611 20.73 7.09 30.99
N PRO A 612 19.52 7.24 31.61
CA PRO A 612 19.37 7.32 33.06
C PRO A 612 19.96 6.14 33.86
N ASN A 613 20.23 4.99 33.21
CA ASN A 613 20.92 3.87 33.83
C ASN A 613 22.41 4.17 34.15
N HIS A 614 22.93 5.31 33.69
CA HIS A 614 24.27 5.82 33.96
C HIS A 614 24.19 7.11 34.78
N PRO A 615 23.75 7.06 36.06
CA PRO A 615 23.43 8.26 36.84
C PRO A 615 24.62 9.22 37.00
N ASP A 616 25.85 8.71 37.07
CA ASP A 616 27.07 9.51 37.25
C ASP A 616 27.41 10.43 36.07
N THR A 617 26.88 10.11 34.88
CA THR A 617 27.14 10.82 33.63
C THR A 617 25.88 11.36 32.95
N TYR A 618 24.68 10.91 33.35
CA TYR A 618 23.41 11.33 32.75
C TYR A 618 23.19 12.85 32.81
N ASP A 619 23.50 13.48 33.94
CA ASP A 619 23.40 14.93 34.15
C ASP A 619 24.46 15.72 33.38
N ARG A 620 25.21 15.10 32.48
CA ARG A 620 26.10 15.81 31.55
C ARG A 620 25.49 15.92 30.16
N ASN A 621 24.45 15.15 29.85
CA ASN A 621 23.79 15.15 28.53
C ASN A 621 23.24 16.52 28.15
N PRO A 622 23.21 16.90 26.85
CA PRO A 622 22.64 18.15 26.41
C PRO A 622 21.22 18.36 26.94
N CYS A 623 20.92 19.59 27.34
CA CYS A 623 19.67 19.97 27.98
C CYS A 623 19.14 21.27 27.39
N TYR A 624 17.86 21.23 27.00
CA TYR A 624 17.16 22.33 26.37
C TYR A 624 16.05 22.82 27.27
N GLN A 625 16.12 24.08 27.67
CA GLN A 625 15.07 24.72 28.45
C GLN A 625 13.99 25.28 27.53
N ILE A 626 12.78 24.79 27.70
CA ILE A 626 11.55 25.19 27.02
C ILE A 626 10.76 26.09 27.97
N ASN A 627 10.35 27.27 27.51
CA ASN A 627 9.49 28.17 28.26
C ASN A 627 8.15 28.32 27.54
N LEU A 628 7.09 27.85 28.20
CA LEU A 628 5.70 28.08 27.82
C LEU A 628 5.19 29.29 28.61
N SER A 629 5.20 30.46 27.99
CA SER A 629 4.89 31.73 28.68
C SER A 629 3.40 31.98 28.94
N ASN A 630 2.51 31.09 28.48
CA ASN A 630 1.07 31.24 28.58
C ASN A 630 0.48 30.16 29.52
N ASN A 631 -0.67 30.43 30.13
CA ASN A 631 -1.34 29.54 31.08
C ASN A 631 -2.52 28.76 30.48
N GLU A 632 -2.59 28.65 29.15
CA GLU A 632 -3.69 27.94 28.49
C GLU A 632 -3.69 26.45 28.86
N LEU A 633 -4.89 25.89 29.04
CA LEU A 633 -5.07 24.48 29.40
C LEU A 633 -4.83 23.53 28.21
N ASP A 634 -4.78 24.07 26.99
CA ASP A 634 -4.56 23.34 25.74
C ASP A 634 -3.09 23.28 25.32
N ASN A 635 -2.16 23.75 26.17
CA ASN A 635 -0.74 23.70 25.88
C ASN A 635 -0.30 22.26 25.57
N GLN A 636 0.35 22.11 24.43
CA GLN A 636 0.83 20.82 23.96
C GLN A 636 2.17 20.99 23.28
N LEU A 637 3.09 20.09 23.62
CA LEU A 637 4.42 20.02 23.06
C LEU A 637 4.62 18.66 22.38
N LEU A 638 5.18 18.69 21.18
CA LEU A 638 5.77 17.54 20.52
C LEU A 638 7.25 17.82 20.31
N VAL A 639 8.09 16.86 20.70
CA VAL A 639 9.51 16.86 20.43
C VAL A 639 9.82 15.65 19.57
N GLU A 640 10.27 15.89 18.34
CA GLU A 640 10.81 14.84 17.47
C GLU A 640 12.35 14.94 17.50
N MET A 641 13.03 13.83 17.78
CA MET A 641 14.49 13.78 17.76
C MET A 641 14.95 12.82 16.66
N ARG A 642 15.86 13.30 15.81
CA ARG A 642 16.55 12.52 14.78
C ARG A 642 18.03 12.47 15.12
N GLY A 643 18.61 11.28 15.15
CA GLY A 643 20.03 11.05 15.40
C GLY A 643 20.60 9.96 14.48
N PRO A 644 21.87 9.57 14.70
CA PRO A 644 22.52 8.54 13.90
C PRO A 644 21.80 7.20 14.04
N LYS A 645 21.72 6.43 12.95
CA LYS A 645 21.02 5.13 12.93
C LYS A 645 21.70 4.08 13.81
N ASP A 646 22.98 4.26 14.11
CA ASP A 646 23.76 3.32 14.93
C ASP A 646 23.49 3.50 16.43
N TYR A 647 22.93 4.63 16.84
CA TYR A 647 22.69 4.95 18.25
C TYR A 647 21.22 4.77 18.59
N ALA A 648 20.98 4.02 19.66
CA ALA A 648 19.69 4.06 20.34
C ALA A 648 19.63 5.37 21.13
N ILE A 649 18.65 6.21 20.82
CA ILE A 649 18.48 7.55 21.38
C ILE A 649 17.17 7.65 22.15
N GLY A 650 17.09 8.58 23.09
CA GLY A 650 15.90 8.87 23.88
C GLY A 650 15.92 10.30 24.42
N CYS A 651 14.76 10.81 24.81
CA CYS A 651 14.67 12.10 25.47
C CYS A 651 13.71 12.06 26.67
N GLU A 652 13.98 12.93 27.65
CA GLU A 652 13.20 13.07 28.87
C GLU A 652 12.85 14.55 29.07
N LEU A 653 11.54 14.83 29.15
CA LEU A 653 10.99 16.13 29.50
C LEU A 653 10.76 16.19 31.02
N ILE A 654 11.33 17.20 31.67
CA ILE A 654 11.31 17.38 33.12
C ILE A 654 10.67 18.74 33.42
N LYS A 655 9.66 18.77 34.27
CA LYS A 655 9.01 20.00 34.74
C LYS A 655 9.93 20.69 35.75
N VAL A 656 10.20 21.97 35.52
CA VAL A 656 11.02 22.82 36.43
C VAL A 656 10.12 23.78 37.20
N SER A 657 9.17 24.40 36.50
CA SER A 657 8.14 25.24 37.13
C SER A 657 6.83 25.13 36.36
N ALA A 658 5.72 25.33 37.08
CA ALA A 658 4.38 25.41 36.53
C ALA A 658 3.70 26.68 37.05
N THR A 659 3.05 27.42 36.17
CA THR A 659 2.35 28.67 36.48
C THR A 659 0.84 28.50 36.54
N ASN A 660 0.31 27.35 36.09
CA ASN A 660 -1.10 26.97 36.19
C ASN A 660 -1.26 25.62 36.92
N PRO A 661 -1.76 25.60 38.18
CA PRO A 661 -1.97 24.37 38.94
C PRO A 661 -3.14 23.51 38.45
N ASP A 662 -4.04 24.09 37.66
CA ASP A 662 -5.22 23.42 37.07
C ASP A 662 -4.93 22.77 35.72
N ALA A 663 -3.67 22.82 35.26
CA ALA A 663 -3.25 22.14 34.04
C ALA A 663 -3.59 20.63 34.11
N PRO A 664 -4.16 20.04 33.03
CA PRO A 664 -4.58 18.64 33.04
C PRO A 664 -3.45 17.66 33.35
N ASN A 665 -2.22 18.00 32.95
CA ASN A 665 -1.05 17.18 33.20
C ASN A 665 -0.22 17.72 34.38
N LYS A 666 -0.13 16.91 35.43
CA LYS A 666 0.64 17.20 36.66
C LYS A 666 1.99 16.46 36.74
N MET A 667 2.34 15.65 35.75
CA MET A 667 3.56 14.82 35.76
C MET A 667 4.82 15.69 35.91
N GLU A 668 5.76 15.22 36.73
CA GLU A 668 7.07 15.85 36.89
C GLU A 668 8.03 15.51 35.75
N ARG A 669 7.90 14.30 35.18
CA ARG A 669 8.78 13.77 34.14
C ARG A 669 8.00 12.99 33.10
N LYS A 670 8.45 13.04 31.85
CA LYS A 670 7.93 12.28 30.73
C LYS A 670 9.09 11.81 29.85
N SER A 671 9.15 10.52 29.56
CA SER A 671 10.14 9.93 28.63
C SER A 671 9.53 9.72 27.24
N SER A 672 10.37 9.72 26.21
CA SER A 672 10.04 9.27 24.85
C SER A 672 9.84 7.76 24.73
N GLY A 673 9.92 7.02 25.84
CA GLY A 673 9.74 5.57 25.87
C GLY A 673 11.06 4.80 25.71
N THR A 674 10.98 3.62 25.10
CA THR A 674 12.16 2.77 24.84
C THR A 674 13.13 3.51 23.91
N TYR A 675 14.43 3.39 24.18
CA TYR A 675 15.45 3.98 23.32
C TYR A 675 15.42 3.31 21.94
N ARG A 676 15.37 4.11 20.88
CA ARG A 676 15.23 3.63 19.50
C ARG A 676 16.35 4.14 18.63
N ARG A 677 16.66 3.38 17.59
CA ARG A 677 17.72 3.74 16.65
C ARG A 677 17.30 4.91 15.77
N GLY A 678 18.02 6.02 15.91
CA GLY A 678 17.97 7.20 15.05
C GLY A 678 16.69 8.04 15.05
N TYR A 679 15.52 7.59 15.52
CA TYR A 679 14.33 8.45 15.67
C TYR A 679 13.51 8.11 16.92
N VAL A 680 13.10 9.15 17.65
CA VAL A 680 12.11 9.09 18.74
C VAL A 680 11.20 10.32 18.70
N ALA A 681 10.00 10.17 19.25
CA ALA A 681 9.06 11.28 19.44
C ALA A 681 8.53 11.28 20.88
N LEU A 682 8.37 12.46 21.46
CA LEU A 682 7.75 12.67 22.76
C LEU A 682 6.61 13.67 22.57
N GLU A 683 5.37 13.19 22.73
CA GLU A 683 4.17 14.03 22.71
C GLU A 683 3.63 14.20 24.13
N GLN A 684 3.35 15.45 24.51
CA GLN A 684 2.72 15.78 25.78
C GLN A 684 1.68 16.89 25.64
N ALA A 685 0.41 16.54 25.87
CA ALA A 685 -0.71 17.49 25.94
C ALA A 685 -1.05 17.89 27.39
N GLY A 686 -1.77 19.01 27.54
CA GLY A 686 -2.26 19.52 28.82
C GLY A 686 -1.15 20.04 29.73
N LEU A 687 -0.05 20.54 29.15
CA LEU A 687 1.05 21.12 29.92
C LEU A 687 0.59 22.40 30.62
N SER A 688 1.20 22.70 31.76
CA SER A 688 1.05 24.00 32.39
C SER A 688 1.90 25.04 31.65
N GLY A 689 1.59 26.32 31.81
CA GLY A 689 2.59 27.35 31.56
C GLY A 689 3.78 27.15 32.49
N GLY A 690 4.97 27.60 32.09
CA GLY A 690 6.18 27.51 32.92
C GLY A 690 7.39 26.97 32.17
N ILE A 691 8.33 26.45 32.95
CA ILE A 691 9.66 26.05 32.48
C ILE A 691 9.78 24.53 32.50
N TYR A 692 10.24 23.98 31.39
CA TYR A 692 10.49 22.55 31.20
C TYR A 692 11.90 22.34 30.65
N ASN A 693 12.60 21.32 31.12
CA ASN A 693 13.90 20.94 30.61
C ASN A 693 13.78 19.64 29.81
N LEU A 694 14.26 19.62 28.58
CA LEU A 694 14.39 18.42 27.77
C LEU A 694 15.85 17.95 27.78
N VAL A 695 16.09 16.80 28.38
CA VAL A 695 17.40 16.12 28.33
C VAL A 695 17.38 15.13 27.16
N VAL A 696 18.43 15.14 26.34
CA VAL A 696 18.57 14.25 25.18
C VAL A 696 19.81 13.39 25.30
N SER A 697 19.67 12.09 25.07
CA SER A 697 20.72 11.13 25.38
C SER A 697 20.75 9.94 24.43
N THR A 698 21.95 9.37 24.28
CA THR A 698 22.16 8.04 23.73
C THR A 698 21.96 6.98 24.81
N TYR A 699 21.78 5.71 24.43
CA TYR A 699 21.60 4.64 25.41
C TYR A 699 22.88 4.42 26.23
N TYR A 700 24.02 4.32 25.55
CA TYR A 700 25.32 4.17 26.18
C TYR A 700 26.07 5.52 26.25
N PRO A 701 26.90 5.73 27.29
CA PRO A 701 27.79 6.89 27.37
C PRO A 701 28.88 6.84 26.29
N ASN A 702 29.53 7.99 26.05
CA ASN A 702 30.61 8.17 25.07
C ASN A 702 30.23 7.90 23.61
N GLN A 703 28.94 7.80 23.29
CA GLN A 703 28.46 7.76 21.91
C GLN A 703 28.36 9.19 21.38
N GLU A 704 29.26 9.55 20.46
CA GLU A 704 29.33 10.91 19.92
C GLU A 704 28.68 11.01 18.54
N GLY A 705 27.84 12.02 18.34
CA GLY A 705 27.22 12.25 17.05
C GLY A 705 26.25 13.42 17.03
N PRO A 706 25.90 13.91 15.83
CA PRO A 706 24.94 14.99 15.68
C PRO A 706 23.51 14.50 15.88
N TYR A 707 22.63 15.39 16.34
CA TYR A 707 21.20 15.16 16.35
C TYR A 707 20.43 16.43 15.98
N ILE A 708 19.19 16.25 15.56
CA ILE A 708 18.25 17.31 15.22
C ILE A 708 17.03 17.15 16.12
N LEU A 709 16.66 18.22 16.81
CA LEU A 709 15.44 18.33 17.59
C LEU A 709 14.46 19.22 16.84
N ASN A 710 13.23 18.75 16.76
CA ASN A 710 12.13 19.52 16.22
C ASN A 710 11.06 19.70 17.31
N PHE A 711 10.92 20.92 17.80
CA PHE A 711 9.94 21.28 18.81
C PHE A 711 8.71 21.86 18.11
N LYS A 712 7.55 21.27 18.37
CA LYS A 712 6.27 21.68 17.81
C LYS A 712 5.27 21.95 18.93
N SER A 713 4.53 23.05 18.83
CA SER A 713 3.56 23.45 19.84
C SER A 713 2.32 24.10 19.22
N LEU A 714 1.20 23.97 19.93
CA LEU A 714 -0.03 24.70 19.61
C LEU A 714 0.11 26.20 19.92
N ARG A 715 0.92 26.52 20.94
CA ARG A 715 1.11 27.88 21.47
C ARG A 715 2.57 28.31 21.34
N PRO A 716 2.85 29.62 21.26
CA PRO A 716 4.22 30.14 21.26
C PRO A 716 5.03 29.65 22.47
N PHE A 717 6.29 29.36 22.23
CA PHE A 717 7.26 28.93 23.23
C PHE A 717 8.65 29.43 22.86
N THR A 718 9.56 29.47 23.83
CA THR A 718 10.99 29.65 23.55
C THR A 718 11.75 28.40 23.93
N VAL A 719 12.87 28.14 23.23
CA VAL A 719 13.79 27.05 23.57
C VAL A 719 15.22 27.55 23.50
N ASN A 720 15.99 27.24 24.55
CA ASN A 720 17.41 27.60 24.69
C ASN A 720 18.20 26.39 25.16
N CYS A 721 19.39 26.16 24.59
CA CYS A 721 20.33 25.16 25.11
C CYS A 721 20.92 25.71 26.42
N ILE A 722 20.80 24.97 27.51
CA ILE A 722 21.35 25.35 28.83
C ILE A 722 22.56 24.50 29.23
N ARG A 723 22.77 23.39 28.53
CA ARG A 723 23.91 22.47 28.61
C ARG A 723 24.00 21.72 27.30
#